data_AF-A0A1I8D2X3-F1
#
_entry.id   AF-A0A1I8D2X3-F1
#
_cell.length_a   1.000
_cell.length_b   1.000
_cell.length_c   1.000
_cell.angle_alpha   90.00
_cell.angle_beta   90.00
_cell.angle_gamma   90.00
#
_symmetry.space_group_name_H-M   'P 1'
#
loop_
_entity.id
_entity.type
_entity.pdbx_description
1 polymer ?
#
loop_
_entity_poly.entity_id
_entity_poly.type
_entity_poly.pdbx_seq_one_letter_code
_entity_poly.pdbx_strand_id
1 'polypeptide(L)'
;MKLVLLFLTLVGLVRAEESNVVEESLTTNKLFKVLRAVPEDLLQLNYLLDIYHDHTKGIKLDFWKAPSAMNTATDIMIQTDDFSTFADTLQRQNITNYVIIDDVAKLMEEREKISVFNKRLSASKRRDTAGSTINEEESYNFQAYGSYPKMQSWMRALSRKHPNLVRYVTIGKTHEGRNIDGLEIGGQNKSKRIFWIDGGIHAREWAASHTTLYFIHQLTSRYGRDPTITRYVDELTFLIIPNLNPDGYTFSRSVFSPSIRLWRKNRSKPSCYVDDWGRRRCCRGVDLNRNFDFHWSEAGSSDDPCSEIYQGTAPFSEPETAAIRNTIFSNEYRGRFDGFVTLHTYSQLLIHPYGHKKEAYPADINELYKVGKKAAQALKAVYGTNYVVGSGADTLYPASGGSEDWAKLKAKIKFVYLMELRPDEKNWDGFILKERELIPTATETWAGIKVIADAIIEYIHVNQISAKKKPLFISLKGRFYDIRDFAKKHPGGAKVLEKVAGSEVDKYMNGTERIMGVKHEHSDAAYHMLESYGVDKTHTTDPYLEKGRPIFWEIGHLGEKYWSWIHQPYDGTLRLFKSDFMEKLTRTSWYMIPGIWMPLVLLFAFMGFHQMIDRYGVQRGGIYSIALFALGSLVWTLLEYVLHKYAFHWEPNPKSHAQITFHFAMHGIHHKTPMDGDRLVFPPTPALFIIAFFYLVYTSILPWHVFCCFGAGKLFGYIAYDCIHYYLHHGQPAVKSNMHYRKVYHHNHHFKDFDVGFGISTNLWDYIFSTEGSGPL
;
A
#
# COMPACT_ATOMS: atom_id res chain seq x y z
N MET A 1 17.02 61.62 -36.43
CA MET A 1 16.10 62.05 -35.34
C MET A 1 14.66 61.55 -35.51
N LYS A 2 14.07 61.51 -36.72
CA LYS A 2 12.69 61.02 -36.94
C LYS A 2 12.48 59.51 -36.73
N LEU A 3 13.48 58.65 -36.95
CA LEU A 3 13.37 57.21 -36.70
C LEU A 3 13.39 56.82 -35.20
N VAL A 4 14.10 57.59 -34.36
CA VAL A 4 14.18 57.31 -32.91
C VAL A 4 12.88 57.70 -32.21
N LEU A 5 12.21 58.75 -32.70
CA LEU A 5 10.88 59.13 -32.21
C LEU A 5 9.82 58.06 -32.55
N LEU A 6 9.87 57.48 -33.75
CA LEU A 6 8.93 56.43 -34.18
C LEU A 6 9.07 55.15 -33.35
N PHE A 7 10.32 54.79 -32.99
CA PHE A 7 10.62 53.62 -32.16
C PHE A 7 10.18 53.83 -30.71
N LEU A 8 10.34 55.04 -30.16
CA LEU A 8 9.87 55.38 -28.82
C LEU A 8 8.33 55.48 -28.74
N THR A 9 7.65 55.90 -29.82
CA THR A 9 6.18 55.87 -29.88
C THR A 9 5.63 54.45 -30.03
N LEU A 10 6.29 53.55 -30.79
CA LEU A 10 5.86 52.15 -30.88
C LEU A 10 6.11 51.39 -29.58
N VAL A 11 7.24 51.61 -28.90
CA VAL A 11 7.51 51.01 -27.58
C VAL A 11 6.59 51.61 -26.50
N GLY A 12 6.18 52.87 -26.64
CA GLY A 12 5.18 53.52 -25.78
C GLY A 12 3.75 52.99 -25.99
N LEU A 13 3.36 52.69 -27.23
CA LEU A 13 2.05 52.11 -27.57
C LEU A 13 1.93 50.63 -27.16
N VAL A 14 3.02 49.84 -27.30
CA VAL A 14 3.05 48.44 -26.84
C VAL A 14 3.01 48.35 -25.30
N ARG A 15 3.61 49.32 -24.58
CA ARG A 15 3.48 49.42 -23.12
C ARG A 15 2.11 49.93 -22.66
N ALA A 16 1.42 50.75 -23.45
CA ALA A 16 0.10 51.27 -23.11
C ALA A 16 -1.01 50.22 -23.29
N GLU A 17 -0.89 49.30 -24.24
CA GLU A 17 -1.82 48.16 -24.35
C GLU A 17 -1.60 47.09 -23.26
N GLU A 18 -0.36 46.87 -22.81
CA GLU A 18 -0.07 46.00 -21.66
C GLU A 18 -0.48 46.61 -20.31
N SER A 19 -0.47 47.94 -20.16
CA SER A 19 -0.91 48.60 -18.92
C SER A 19 -2.43 48.65 -18.80
N ASN A 20 -3.17 48.83 -19.91
CA ASN A 20 -4.63 48.98 -19.87
C ASN A 20 -5.37 47.69 -19.46
N VAL A 21 -4.83 46.50 -19.74
CA VAL A 21 -5.42 45.22 -19.29
C VAL A 21 -5.10 44.93 -17.81
N VAL A 22 -4.00 45.50 -17.29
CA VAL A 22 -3.61 45.36 -15.88
C VAL A 22 -4.32 46.39 -15.00
N GLU A 23 -4.63 47.59 -15.52
CA GLU A 23 -5.37 48.62 -14.79
C GLU A 23 -6.86 48.31 -14.58
N GLU A 24 -7.50 47.60 -15.51
CA GLU A 24 -8.93 47.25 -15.40
C GLU A 24 -9.20 46.21 -14.29
N SER A 25 -8.19 45.45 -13.85
CA SER A 25 -8.29 44.51 -12.73
C SER A 25 -7.81 45.07 -11.38
N LEU A 26 -7.15 46.23 -11.36
CA LEU A 26 -6.51 46.79 -10.16
C LEU A 26 -7.42 47.78 -9.40
N THR A 27 -8.62 48.07 -9.90
CA THR A 27 -9.45 49.20 -9.41
C THR A 27 -10.88 48.87 -9.01
N THR A 28 -11.36 47.63 -9.15
CA THR A 28 -12.72 47.29 -8.70
C THR A 28 -12.69 46.51 -7.39
N ASN A 29 -13.21 47.14 -6.34
CA ASN A 29 -13.50 46.59 -5.01
C ASN A 29 -14.62 45.52 -5.09
N LYS A 30 -14.44 44.52 -5.96
CA LYS A 30 -15.44 43.50 -6.26
C LYS A 30 -15.60 42.60 -5.04
N LEU A 31 -16.82 42.58 -4.51
CA LEU A 31 -17.21 41.71 -3.40
C LEU A 31 -17.55 40.33 -3.96
N PHE A 32 -17.08 39.27 -3.30
CA PHE A 32 -17.35 37.89 -3.68
C PHE A 32 -18.04 37.14 -2.55
N LYS A 33 -19.01 36.30 -2.94
CA LYS A 33 -19.74 35.38 -2.06
C LYS A 33 -19.45 33.94 -2.44
N VAL A 34 -19.58 33.01 -1.50
CA VAL A 34 -19.60 31.57 -1.79
C VAL A 34 -20.98 31.02 -1.47
N LEU A 35 -21.58 30.42 -2.49
CA LEU A 35 -22.87 29.75 -2.43
C LEU A 35 -22.65 28.23 -2.44
N ARG A 36 -23.40 27.53 -1.59
CA ARG A 36 -23.47 26.08 -1.55
C ARG A 36 -24.76 25.63 -2.23
N ALA A 37 -24.65 24.84 -3.27
CA ALA A 37 -25.76 24.18 -3.97
C ALA A 37 -25.74 22.67 -3.68
N VAL A 38 -26.91 22.07 -3.50
CA VAL A 38 -27.07 20.62 -3.25
C VAL A 38 -28.06 20.04 -4.26
N PRO A 39 -27.63 19.21 -5.22
CA PRO A 39 -28.53 18.53 -6.13
C PRO A 39 -29.20 17.34 -5.42
N GLU A 40 -30.51 17.23 -5.49
CA GLU A 40 -31.31 16.17 -4.85
C GLU A 40 -31.64 15.03 -5.84
N ASP A 41 -31.54 15.29 -7.14
CA ASP A 41 -31.80 14.32 -8.21
C ASP A 41 -30.74 14.40 -9.35
N LEU A 42 -30.84 13.46 -10.30
CA LEU A 42 -29.93 13.35 -11.44
C LEU A 42 -30.03 14.51 -12.43
N LEU A 43 -31.20 15.11 -12.61
CA LEU A 43 -31.38 16.25 -13.52
C LEU A 43 -30.69 17.48 -12.95
N GLN A 44 -30.84 17.73 -11.65
CA GLN A 44 -30.15 18.80 -10.93
C GLN A 44 -28.63 18.61 -10.93
N LEU A 45 -28.15 17.38 -10.70
CA LEU A 45 -26.72 17.06 -10.76
C LEU A 45 -26.15 17.33 -12.16
N ASN A 46 -26.83 16.87 -13.21
CA ASN A 46 -26.41 17.11 -14.59
C ASN A 46 -26.40 18.62 -14.92
N TYR A 47 -27.39 19.37 -14.45
CA TYR A 47 -27.42 20.83 -14.61
C TYR A 47 -26.20 21.52 -13.95
N LEU A 48 -25.83 21.11 -12.74
CA LEU A 48 -24.62 21.64 -12.08
C LEU A 48 -23.33 21.20 -12.79
N LEU A 49 -23.27 19.98 -13.33
CA LEU A 49 -22.14 19.50 -14.13
C LEU A 49 -21.99 20.30 -15.43
N ASP A 50 -23.09 20.62 -16.11
CA ASP A 50 -23.10 21.46 -17.31
C ASP A 50 -22.58 22.86 -16.98
N ILE A 51 -23.07 23.48 -15.89
CA ILE A 51 -22.55 24.78 -15.42
C ILE A 51 -21.08 24.66 -15.04
N TYR A 52 -20.64 23.57 -14.41
CA TYR A 52 -19.24 23.37 -14.05
C TYR A 52 -18.34 23.28 -15.28
N HIS A 53 -18.77 22.60 -16.34
CA HIS A 53 -18.04 22.56 -17.61
C HIS A 53 -18.01 23.93 -18.31
N ASP A 54 -19.12 24.65 -18.29
CA ASP A 54 -19.33 25.94 -18.97
C ASP A 54 -19.26 27.15 -18.02
N HIS A 55 -18.55 27.05 -16.89
CA HIS A 55 -18.57 28.03 -15.79
C HIS A 55 -18.02 29.43 -16.15
N THR A 56 -17.51 29.56 -17.36
CA THR A 56 -16.97 30.78 -17.94
C THR A 56 -17.95 31.41 -18.93
N LYS A 57 -18.95 30.66 -19.43
CA LYS A 57 -19.92 31.11 -20.43
C LYS A 57 -21.02 31.94 -19.78
N GLY A 58 -20.83 33.26 -19.74
CA GLY A 58 -21.80 34.20 -19.20
C GLY A 58 -21.32 34.78 -17.88
N ILE A 59 -21.94 34.35 -16.76
CA ILE A 59 -21.48 34.70 -15.42
C ILE A 59 -20.22 33.88 -15.12
N LYS A 60 -19.16 34.55 -14.66
CA LYS A 60 -17.92 33.87 -14.27
C LYS A 60 -18.08 33.26 -12.88
N LEU A 61 -18.01 31.94 -12.80
CA LEU A 61 -18.10 31.18 -11.55
C LEU A 61 -16.75 30.52 -11.22
N ASP A 62 -16.36 30.50 -9.94
CA ASP A 62 -15.16 29.77 -9.47
C ASP A 62 -15.59 28.67 -8.50
N PHE A 63 -15.45 27.42 -8.93
CA PHE A 63 -15.83 26.27 -8.13
C PHE A 63 -14.72 25.91 -7.13
N TRP A 64 -15.05 25.99 -5.85
CA TRP A 64 -14.19 25.49 -4.78
C TRP A 64 -14.36 24.00 -4.57
N LYS A 65 -15.61 23.53 -4.69
CA LYS A 65 -15.97 22.12 -4.68
C LYS A 65 -16.81 21.81 -5.90
N ALA A 66 -16.31 20.91 -6.75
CA ALA A 66 -16.98 20.48 -7.96
C ALA A 66 -18.22 19.60 -7.64
N PRO A 67 -19.25 19.63 -8.49
CA PRO A 67 -20.36 18.69 -8.39
C PRO A 67 -19.89 17.25 -8.63
N SER A 68 -20.27 16.32 -7.76
CA SER A 68 -19.77 14.94 -7.79
C SER A 68 -20.87 13.87 -7.77
N ALA A 69 -21.87 14.03 -6.89
CA ALA A 69 -22.99 13.10 -6.75
C ALA A 69 -24.28 13.80 -6.26
N MET A 70 -25.39 13.07 -6.25
CA MET A 70 -26.63 13.53 -5.59
C MET A 70 -26.40 13.66 -4.08
N ASN A 71 -27.05 14.63 -3.47
CA ASN A 71 -26.99 14.96 -2.04
C ASN A 71 -25.59 15.35 -1.54
N THR A 72 -24.68 15.72 -2.44
CA THR A 72 -23.35 16.26 -2.10
C THR A 72 -23.26 17.74 -2.44
N ALA A 73 -22.72 18.53 -1.50
CA ALA A 73 -22.54 19.96 -1.66
C ALA A 73 -21.58 20.31 -2.81
N THR A 74 -21.93 21.37 -3.54
CA THR A 74 -21.13 22.07 -4.55
C THR A 74 -20.93 23.51 -4.10
N ASP A 75 -19.68 23.97 -3.98
CA ASP A 75 -19.34 25.30 -3.44
C ASP A 75 -18.83 26.20 -4.56
N ILE A 76 -19.51 27.32 -4.78
CA ILE A 76 -19.35 28.19 -5.95
C ILE A 76 -19.10 29.62 -5.47
N MET A 77 -17.92 30.16 -5.77
CA MET A 77 -17.61 31.57 -5.57
C MET A 77 -18.11 32.38 -6.77
N ILE A 78 -18.80 33.47 -6.47
CA ILE A 78 -19.43 34.36 -7.46
C ILE A 78 -19.24 35.83 -7.06
N GLN A 79 -19.14 36.72 -8.04
CA GLN A 79 -19.15 38.16 -7.81
C GLN A 79 -20.55 38.58 -7.30
N THR A 80 -20.61 39.46 -6.31
CA THR A 80 -21.86 39.84 -5.64
C THR A 80 -22.88 40.44 -6.61
N ASP A 81 -22.44 41.15 -7.63
CA ASP A 81 -23.30 41.77 -8.65
C ASP A 81 -24.03 40.72 -9.51
N ASP A 82 -23.42 39.54 -9.70
CA ASP A 82 -23.99 38.44 -10.47
C ASP A 82 -24.80 37.45 -9.60
N PHE A 83 -24.75 37.62 -8.27
CA PHE A 83 -25.31 36.67 -7.30
C PHE A 83 -26.81 36.45 -7.47
N SER A 84 -27.61 37.53 -7.55
CA SER A 84 -29.07 37.41 -7.68
C SER A 84 -29.47 36.68 -8.94
N THR A 85 -28.81 37.02 -10.07
CA THR A 85 -29.09 36.38 -11.36
C THR A 85 -28.78 34.89 -11.31
N PHE A 86 -27.66 34.49 -10.72
CA PHE A 86 -27.31 33.07 -10.62
C PHE A 86 -28.19 32.32 -9.60
N ALA A 87 -28.47 32.91 -8.44
CA ALA A 87 -29.35 32.31 -7.44
C ALA A 87 -30.76 32.03 -7.99
N ASP A 88 -31.31 32.96 -8.80
CA ASP A 88 -32.59 32.76 -9.49
C ASP A 88 -32.54 31.57 -10.47
N THR A 89 -31.40 31.34 -11.15
CA THR A 89 -31.27 30.18 -12.05
C THR A 89 -31.32 28.86 -11.28
N LEU A 90 -30.65 28.77 -10.14
CA LEU A 90 -30.71 27.59 -9.27
C LEU A 90 -32.11 27.37 -8.71
N GLN A 91 -32.79 28.44 -8.28
CA GLN A 91 -34.14 28.36 -7.77
C GLN A 91 -35.15 27.87 -8.82
N ARG A 92 -35.03 28.32 -10.08
CA ARG A 92 -35.87 27.83 -11.19
C ARG A 92 -35.69 26.34 -11.49
N GLN A 93 -34.50 25.80 -11.21
CA GLN A 93 -34.23 24.36 -11.32
C GLN A 93 -34.57 23.59 -10.03
N ASN A 94 -35.21 24.24 -9.05
CA ASN A 94 -35.49 23.68 -7.72
C ASN A 94 -34.25 23.14 -7.00
N ILE A 95 -33.07 23.71 -7.26
CA ILE A 95 -31.83 23.31 -6.60
C ILE A 95 -31.70 24.05 -5.26
N THR A 96 -31.67 23.29 -4.16
CA THR A 96 -31.46 23.81 -2.82
C THR A 96 -30.11 24.54 -2.74
N ASN A 97 -30.12 25.81 -2.36
CA ASN A 97 -28.92 26.62 -2.27
C ASN A 97 -28.95 27.64 -1.12
N TYR A 98 -27.79 27.98 -0.57
CA TYR A 98 -27.63 28.99 0.47
C TYR A 98 -26.20 29.57 0.49
N VAL A 99 -26.05 30.79 0.99
CA VAL A 99 -24.74 31.46 1.13
C VAL A 99 -24.00 30.89 2.32
N ILE A 100 -22.77 30.42 2.11
CA ILE A 100 -21.88 29.93 3.18
C ILE A 100 -20.76 30.92 3.53
N ILE A 101 -20.39 31.80 2.59
CA ILE A 101 -19.46 32.91 2.83
C ILE A 101 -20.06 34.17 2.21
N ASP A 102 -20.36 35.16 3.05
CA ASP A 102 -20.96 36.41 2.61
C ASP A 102 -19.93 37.43 2.10
N ASP A 103 -18.69 37.35 2.59
CA ASP A 103 -17.57 38.20 2.16
C ASP A 103 -16.25 37.40 2.22
N VAL A 104 -15.76 36.99 1.04
CA VAL A 104 -14.50 36.24 0.92
C VAL A 104 -13.29 37.10 1.30
N ALA A 105 -13.31 38.40 1.03
CA ALA A 105 -12.18 39.28 1.37
C ALA A 105 -12.04 39.42 2.89
N LYS A 106 -13.15 39.58 3.60
CA LYS A 106 -13.17 39.57 5.07
C LYS A 106 -12.66 38.23 5.64
N LEU A 107 -13.06 37.11 5.04
CA LEU A 107 -12.57 35.79 5.44
C LEU A 107 -11.05 35.67 5.30
N MET A 108 -10.49 36.17 4.19
CA MET A 108 -9.03 36.22 3.96
C MET A 108 -8.34 37.06 5.04
N GLU A 109 -8.87 38.24 5.37
CA GLU A 109 -8.30 39.13 6.39
C GLU A 109 -8.25 38.45 7.77
N GLU A 110 -9.35 37.83 8.18
CA GLU A 110 -9.48 37.18 9.48
C GLU A 110 -8.55 35.97 9.65
N ARG A 111 -8.36 35.18 8.58
CA ARG A 111 -7.72 33.86 8.66
C ARG A 111 -6.25 33.85 8.31
N GLU A 112 -5.85 34.68 7.36
CA GLU A 112 -4.47 34.75 6.87
C GLU A 112 -3.67 35.84 7.59
N LYS A 113 -4.29 36.56 8.54
CA LYS A 113 -3.71 37.67 9.29
C LYS A 113 -2.85 38.54 8.37
N ILE A 114 -3.43 38.96 7.24
CA ILE A 114 -2.80 39.97 6.38
C ILE A 114 -2.92 41.27 7.17
N SER A 115 -1.97 41.43 8.09
CA SER A 115 -1.81 42.61 8.90
C SER A 115 -1.59 43.75 7.91
N VAL A 116 -2.67 44.47 7.63
CA VAL A 116 -2.64 45.82 7.04
C VAL A 116 -1.67 46.70 7.85
N PHE A 117 -1.43 46.36 9.11
CA PHE A 117 -0.45 46.96 10.02
C PHE A 117 1.04 46.68 9.64
N ASN A 118 1.37 45.54 9.02
CA ASN A 118 2.76 45.21 8.64
C ASN A 118 3.24 45.91 7.36
N LYS A 119 2.34 46.45 6.53
CA LYS A 119 2.71 47.29 5.39
C LYS A 119 3.21 48.69 5.80
N ARG A 120 2.75 49.23 6.94
CA ARG A 120 3.23 50.54 7.44
C ARG A 120 4.56 50.45 8.22
N LEU A 121 4.83 49.34 8.90
CA LEU A 121 6.08 49.17 9.66
C LEU A 121 7.28 48.73 8.81
N SER A 122 7.07 48.05 7.67
CA SER A 122 8.14 47.66 6.75
C SER A 122 8.67 48.82 5.88
N ALA A 123 7.89 49.90 5.72
CA ALA A 123 8.35 51.13 5.07
C ALA A 123 9.25 51.99 5.99
N SER A 124 9.10 51.87 7.32
CA SER A 124 9.87 52.65 8.31
C SER A 124 11.22 52.01 8.67
N LYS A 125 11.35 50.68 8.57
CA LYS A 125 12.58 49.94 8.94
C LYS A 125 13.64 49.80 7.83
N ARG A 126 13.53 50.57 6.74
CA ARG A 126 14.51 50.59 5.63
C ARG A 126 15.64 51.63 5.79
N ARG A 127 15.74 52.29 6.94
CA ARG A 127 16.95 53.00 7.38
C ARG A 127 17.40 52.35 8.68
N ASP A 128 18.70 52.05 8.74
CA ASP A 128 19.44 51.54 9.91
C ASP A 128 19.32 50.02 10.18
N THR A 129 20.13 49.23 9.46
CA THR A 129 21.29 48.48 10.01
C THR A 129 21.86 47.56 8.93
N ALA A 130 22.91 48.02 8.25
CA ALA A 130 23.83 47.14 7.53
C ALA A 130 24.76 46.50 8.55
N GLY A 131 24.42 45.31 9.06
CA GLY A 131 25.27 44.66 10.06
C GLY A 131 24.64 43.49 10.84
N SER A 132 24.01 42.52 10.17
CA SER A 132 23.70 41.19 10.76
C SER A 132 23.23 40.22 9.67
N THR A 133 24.15 39.68 8.87
CA THR A 133 23.82 38.88 7.66
C THR A 133 23.90 37.36 7.84
N ILE A 134 24.03 36.82 9.06
CA ILE A 134 24.25 35.37 9.24
C ILE A 134 23.06 34.59 9.83
N ASN A 135 22.13 35.22 10.59
CA ASN A 135 21.10 34.47 11.33
C ASN A 135 19.67 34.47 10.73
N GLU A 136 19.32 35.38 9.83
CA GLU A 136 17.95 35.45 9.26
C GLU A 136 17.69 34.52 8.07
N GLU A 137 18.74 34.06 7.38
CA GLU A 137 18.63 33.09 6.28
C GLU A 137 18.38 31.65 6.78
N GLU A 138 18.82 31.33 8.00
CA GLU A 138 18.71 29.98 8.56
C GLU A 138 17.33 29.66 9.18
N SER A 139 16.55 30.67 9.56
CA SER A 139 15.23 30.46 10.18
C SER A 139 14.08 30.65 9.18
N TYR A 140 13.19 29.65 9.12
CA TYR A 140 11.96 29.69 8.34
C TYR A 140 10.76 29.64 9.29
N ASN A 141 9.84 30.59 9.16
CA ASN A 141 8.66 30.66 10.02
C ASN A 141 7.57 29.70 9.51
N PHE A 142 7.46 28.53 10.14
CA PHE A 142 6.40 27.56 9.84
C PHE A 142 5.02 27.91 10.42
N GLN A 143 4.88 29.03 11.13
CA GLN A 143 3.57 29.48 11.64
C GLN A 143 2.81 30.36 10.65
N ALA A 144 3.40 30.69 9.49
CA ALA A 144 2.81 31.58 8.49
C ALA A 144 3.10 31.11 7.06
N TYR A 145 2.35 31.64 6.09
CA TYR A 145 2.60 31.37 4.67
C TYR A 145 3.82 32.17 4.13
N GLY A 146 4.87 31.46 3.74
CA GLY A 146 6.09 32.08 3.18
C GLY A 146 5.96 32.51 1.73
N SER A 147 6.83 33.42 1.27
CA SER A 147 6.94 33.75 -0.16
C SER A 147 7.88 32.79 -0.89
N TYR A 148 7.68 32.59 -2.20
CA TYR A 148 8.55 31.71 -2.98
C TYR A 148 10.04 32.08 -2.88
N PRO A 149 10.45 33.37 -2.94
CA PRO A 149 11.84 33.74 -2.70
C PRO A 149 12.37 33.35 -1.31
N LYS A 150 11.54 33.46 -0.25
CA LYS A 150 11.92 33.05 1.11
C LYS A 150 12.06 31.52 1.21
N MET A 151 11.22 30.75 0.50
CA MET A 151 11.35 29.30 0.39
C MET A 151 12.68 28.93 -0.28
N GLN A 152 13.00 29.56 -1.41
CA GLN A 152 14.25 29.33 -2.15
C GLN A 152 15.48 29.69 -1.31
N SER A 153 15.49 30.85 -0.64
CA SER A 153 16.62 31.26 0.21
C SER A 153 16.86 30.26 1.35
N TRP A 154 15.79 29.78 1.98
CA TRP A 154 15.87 28.80 3.06
C TRP A 154 16.38 27.44 2.58
N MET A 155 15.87 26.93 1.45
CA MET A 155 16.36 25.68 0.85
C MET A 155 17.84 25.77 0.44
N ARG A 156 18.29 26.92 -0.11
CA ARG A 156 19.71 27.16 -0.42
C ARG A 156 20.57 27.22 0.84
N ALA A 157 20.08 27.83 1.91
CA ALA A 157 20.77 27.85 3.20
C ALA A 157 20.91 26.42 3.78
N LEU A 158 19.86 25.60 3.71
CA LEU A 158 19.91 24.20 4.15
C LEU A 158 20.93 23.36 3.36
N SER A 159 20.98 23.50 2.03
CA SER A 159 21.96 22.77 1.21
C SER A 159 23.40 23.20 1.52
N ARG A 160 23.65 24.51 1.77
CA ARG A 160 24.96 25.00 2.22
C ARG A 160 25.35 24.48 3.61
N LYS A 161 24.38 24.36 4.52
CA LYS A 161 24.60 23.90 5.91
C LYS A 161 24.85 22.39 6.00
N HIS A 162 24.23 21.60 5.13
CA HIS A 162 24.31 20.14 5.13
C HIS A 162 24.73 19.56 3.76
N PRO A 163 25.90 19.94 3.21
CA PRO A 163 26.27 19.62 1.82
C PRO A 163 26.45 18.10 1.55
N ASN A 164 26.73 17.32 2.59
CA ASN A 164 26.86 15.86 2.48
C ASN A 164 25.53 15.11 2.55
N LEU A 165 24.43 15.81 2.87
CA LEU A 165 23.10 15.23 3.11
C LEU A 165 22.05 15.77 2.13
N VAL A 166 22.12 17.07 1.84
CA VAL A 166 21.09 17.87 1.16
C VAL A 166 21.69 18.55 -0.06
N ARG A 167 21.08 18.33 -1.23
CA ARG A 167 21.43 19.00 -2.48
C ARG A 167 20.26 19.84 -2.97
N TYR A 168 20.53 21.11 -3.25
CA TYR A 168 19.59 21.99 -3.94
C TYR A 168 19.43 21.58 -5.40
N VAL A 169 18.19 21.45 -5.87
CA VAL A 169 17.89 21.02 -7.24
C VAL A 169 16.92 21.98 -7.92
N THR A 170 17.10 22.17 -9.22
CA THR A 170 16.20 22.89 -10.11
C THR A 170 15.76 21.93 -11.19
N ILE A 171 14.46 21.63 -11.28
CA ILE A 171 13.93 20.63 -12.21
C ILE A 171 13.51 21.22 -13.57
N GLY A 172 13.35 22.55 -13.63
CA GLY A 172 12.93 23.26 -14.83
C GLY A 172 12.70 24.74 -14.58
N LYS A 173 12.08 25.40 -15.55
CA LYS A 173 11.65 26.80 -15.45
C LYS A 173 10.18 26.93 -15.85
N THR A 174 9.49 27.88 -15.25
CA THR A 174 8.10 28.23 -15.54
C THR A 174 7.99 29.13 -16.78
N HIS A 175 6.75 29.45 -17.21
CA HIS A 175 6.50 30.38 -18.31
C HIS A 175 7.03 31.80 -18.07
N GLU A 176 6.98 32.30 -16.84
CA GLU A 176 7.53 33.62 -16.47
C GLU A 176 9.03 33.54 -16.08
N GLY A 177 9.69 32.40 -16.36
CA GLY A 177 11.14 32.22 -16.23
C GLY A 177 11.64 31.96 -14.81
N ARG A 178 10.75 31.71 -13.84
CA ARG A 178 11.14 31.31 -12.48
C ARG A 178 11.63 29.87 -12.49
N ASN A 179 12.63 29.58 -11.68
CA ASN A 179 13.08 28.21 -11.48
C ASN A 179 12.01 27.41 -10.70
N ILE A 180 11.90 26.12 -10.99
CA ILE A 180 11.13 25.16 -10.20
C ILE A 180 12.13 24.41 -9.31
N ASP A 181 12.26 24.89 -8.08
CA ASP A 181 13.30 24.46 -7.14
C ASP A 181 12.79 23.53 -6.03
N GLY A 182 13.68 22.66 -5.57
CA GLY A 182 13.45 21.75 -4.45
C GLY A 182 14.75 21.24 -3.83
N LEU A 183 14.65 20.18 -3.03
CA LEU A 183 15.78 19.54 -2.37
C LEU A 183 15.81 18.03 -2.61
N GLU A 184 17.00 17.51 -2.86
CA GLU A 184 17.31 16.09 -2.77
C GLU A 184 17.97 15.81 -1.40
N ILE A 185 17.35 14.94 -0.59
CA ILE A 185 17.77 14.61 0.78
C ILE A 185 17.99 13.10 0.86
N GLY A 186 19.24 12.67 1.04
CA GLY A 186 19.61 11.25 0.98
C GLY A 186 21.12 10.99 0.94
N GLY A 187 21.91 12.04 1.05
CA GLY A 187 23.37 11.98 0.94
C GLY A 187 23.89 11.65 -0.45
N GLN A 188 25.17 11.30 -0.53
CA GLN A 188 25.89 11.18 -1.81
C GLN A 188 25.64 9.85 -2.56
N ASN A 189 24.98 8.87 -1.93
CA ASN A 189 24.75 7.57 -2.56
C ASN A 189 23.62 7.63 -3.59
N LYS A 190 23.99 7.67 -4.87
CA LYS A 190 23.08 7.70 -6.02
C LYS A 190 22.48 6.34 -6.39
N SER A 191 22.76 5.26 -5.66
CA SER A 191 22.08 3.96 -5.90
C SER A 191 20.76 3.83 -5.14
N LYS A 192 20.51 4.70 -4.15
CA LYS A 192 19.27 4.70 -3.37
C LYS A 192 18.05 4.92 -4.25
N ARG A 193 16.95 4.27 -3.86
CA ARG A 193 15.63 4.47 -4.46
C ARG A 193 15.05 5.81 -4.00
N ILE A 194 14.21 6.39 -4.85
CA ILE A 194 13.74 7.75 -4.70
C ILE A 194 12.28 7.76 -4.29
N PHE A 195 11.99 8.58 -3.28
CA PHE A 195 10.64 8.96 -2.89
C PHE A 195 10.42 10.42 -3.32
N TRP A 196 9.64 10.61 -4.38
CA TRP A 196 9.21 11.92 -4.86
C TRP A 196 8.07 12.46 -4.00
N ILE A 197 8.19 13.71 -3.54
CA ILE A 197 7.11 14.42 -2.85
C ILE A 197 7.02 15.84 -3.41
N ASP A 198 5.83 16.26 -3.81
CA ASP A 198 5.60 17.63 -4.28
C ASP A 198 4.34 18.26 -3.68
N GLY A 199 4.22 19.57 -3.86
CA GLY A 199 3.00 20.29 -3.55
C GLY A 199 2.89 21.60 -4.33
N GLY A 200 1.72 22.24 -4.25
CA GLY A 200 1.48 23.54 -4.88
C GLY A 200 1.50 23.49 -6.41
N ILE A 201 1.04 22.38 -7.00
CA ILE A 201 0.76 22.30 -8.44
C ILE A 201 -0.42 23.22 -8.81
N HIS A 202 -1.41 23.36 -7.92
CA HIS A 202 -2.39 24.45 -7.97
C HIS A 202 -1.97 25.60 -7.07
N ALA A 203 -2.06 26.82 -7.60
CA ALA A 203 -1.49 28.01 -6.97
C ALA A 203 -2.21 28.50 -5.71
N ARG A 204 -3.49 28.20 -5.56
CA ARG A 204 -4.33 28.59 -4.41
C ARG A 204 -4.16 27.73 -3.17
N GLU A 205 -3.54 26.56 -3.32
CA GLU A 205 -3.44 25.49 -2.31
C GLU A 205 -2.21 25.69 -1.41
N TRP A 206 -2.12 26.84 -0.74
CA TRP A 206 -0.89 27.28 -0.05
C TRP A 206 -0.43 26.32 1.05
N ALA A 207 -1.35 25.62 1.72
CA ALA A 207 -1.03 24.68 2.79
C ALA A 207 -0.27 23.43 2.28
N ALA A 208 -0.45 23.05 1.00
CA ALA A 208 0.31 21.96 0.39
C ALA A 208 1.80 22.35 0.24
N SER A 209 2.09 23.56 -0.24
CA SER A 209 3.47 24.06 -0.32
C SER A 209 4.12 24.22 1.06
N HIS A 210 3.37 24.72 2.04
CA HIS A 210 3.85 24.80 3.43
C HIS A 210 4.19 23.41 4.00
N THR A 211 3.27 22.46 3.86
CA THR A 211 3.42 21.09 4.40
C THR A 211 4.63 20.39 3.78
N THR A 212 4.87 20.60 2.49
CA THR A 212 6.04 20.05 1.79
C THR A 212 7.36 20.61 2.34
N LEU A 213 7.43 21.91 2.65
CA LEU A 213 8.59 22.51 3.33
C LEU A 213 8.76 21.97 4.75
N TYR A 214 7.66 21.69 5.45
CA TYR A 214 7.74 21.10 6.79
C TYR A 214 8.35 19.70 6.75
N PHE A 215 8.09 18.91 5.71
CA PHE A 215 8.74 17.59 5.54
C PHE A 215 10.25 17.73 5.34
N ILE A 216 10.70 18.69 4.53
CA ILE A 216 12.12 19.04 4.41
C ILE A 216 12.71 19.35 5.80
N HIS A 217 12.01 20.15 6.61
CA HIS A 217 12.45 20.48 7.96
C HIS A 217 12.51 19.24 8.87
N GLN A 218 11.53 18.35 8.82
CA GLN A 218 11.56 17.09 9.60
C GLN A 218 12.76 16.22 9.23
N LEU A 219 13.00 16.02 7.93
CA LEU A 219 14.10 15.19 7.44
C LEU A 219 15.47 15.77 7.80
N THR A 220 15.65 17.08 7.68
CA THR A 220 16.96 17.72 7.90
C THR A 220 17.27 17.99 9.37
N SER A 221 16.29 18.43 10.17
CA SER A 221 16.52 18.80 11.59
C SER A 221 16.59 17.60 12.53
N ARG A 222 16.01 16.46 12.14
CA ARG A 222 15.96 15.24 12.96
C ARG A 222 16.92 14.14 12.51
N TYR A 223 17.56 14.27 11.35
CA TYR A 223 18.60 13.33 10.91
C TYR A 223 19.75 13.27 11.92
N GLY A 224 20.17 12.07 12.31
CA GLY A 224 21.18 11.83 13.35
C GLY A 224 20.67 12.00 14.79
N ARG A 225 19.39 12.35 15.00
CA ARG A 225 18.76 12.51 16.32
C ARG A 225 17.59 11.56 16.53
N ASP A 226 16.72 11.45 15.52
CA ASP A 226 15.60 10.52 15.50
C ASP A 226 16.01 9.27 14.71
N PRO A 227 16.05 8.08 15.34
CA PRO A 227 16.48 6.84 14.67
C PRO A 227 15.63 6.49 13.45
N THR A 228 14.33 6.82 13.47
CA THR A 228 13.41 6.52 12.39
C THR A 228 13.69 7.42 11.18
N ILE A 229 13.86 8.72 11.42
CA ILE A 229 14.23 9.67 10.35
C ILE A 229 15.61 9.36 9.78
N THR A 230 16.56 9.00 10.65
CA THR A 230 17.91 8.62 10.24
C THR A 230 17.87 7.42 9.32
N ARG A 231 17.13 6.38 9.68
CA ARG A 231 16.89 5.21 8.82
C ARG A 231 16.28 5.59 7.46
N TYR A 232 15.26 6.44 7.44
CA TYR A 232 14.65 6.86 6.18
C TYR A 232 15.64 7.53 5.24
N VAL A 233 16.43 8.47 5.73
CA VAL A 233 17.41 9.19 4.90
C VAL A 233 18.61 8.31 4.54
N ASP A 234 18.95 7.33 5.37
CA ASP A 234 20.02 6.37 5.10
C ASP A 234 19.62 5.33 4.03
N GLU A 235 18.34 4.99 3.90
CA GLU A 235 17.86 3.99 2.95
C GLU A 235 17.25 4.59 1.67
N LEU A 236 16.64 5.77 1.76
CA LEU A 236 15.96 6.45 0.65
C LEU A 236 16.65 7.76 0.26
N THR A 237 16.36 8.20 -0.95
CA THR A 237 16.55 9.59 -1.36
C THR A 237 15.17 10.26 -1.49
N PHE A 238 14.92 11.29 -0.70
CA PHE A 238 13.73 12.12 -0.83
C PHE A 238 14.02 13.22 -1.86
N LEU A 239 13.25 13.26 -2.94
CA LEU A 239 13.28 14.36 -3.91
C LEU A 239 12.03 15.19 -3.71
N ILE A 240 12.17 16.34 -3.06
CA ILE A 240 11.05 17.14 -2.59
C ILE A 240 10.98 18.48 -3.32
N ILE A 241 9.87 18.74 -4.01
CA ILE A 241 9.62 19.98 -4.75
C ILE A 241 8.45 20.74 -4.12
N PRO A 242 8.70 21.74 -3.24
CA PRO A 242 7.63 22.34 -2.44
C PRO A 242 6.61 23.19 -3.20
N ASN A 243 6.94 23.61 -4.42
CA ASN A 243 6.03 24.40 -5.25
C ASN A 243 6.29 24.12 -6.73
N LEU A 244 5.37 23.40 -7.37
CA LEU A 244 5.44 23.08 -8.80
C LEU A 244 4.95 24.22 -9.70
N ASN A 245 4.17 25.16 -9.17
CA ASN A 245 3.64 26.32 -9.89
C ASN A 245 4.11 27.67 -9.30
N PRO A 246 5.41 28.00 -9.35
CA PRO A 246 5.94 29.23 -8.75
C PRO A 246 5.30 30.52 -9.27
N ASP A 247 4.92 30.55 -10.55
CA ASP A 247 4.30 31.72 -11.17
C ASP A 247 2.89 31.95 -10.62
N GLY A 248 2.06 30.91 -10.64
CA GLY A 248 0.72 30.97 -10.08
C GLY A 248 0.75 31.25 -8.58
N TYR A 249 1.65 30.63 -7.82
CA TYR A 249 1.79 30.88 -6.38
C TYR A 249 2.22 32.32 -6.07
N THR A 250 3.12 32.89 -6.87
CA THR A 250 3.51 34.29 -6.74
C THR A 250 2.36 35.22 -7.10
N PHE A 251 1.60 34.89 -8.15
CA PHE A 251 0.42 35.63 -8.58
C PHE A 251 -0.66 35.63 -7.51
N SER A 252 -1.00 34.47 -6.92
CA SER A 252 -2.03 34.37 -5.88
C SER A 252 -1.68 35.14 -4.61
N ARG A 253 -0.40 35.46 -4.40
CA ARG A 253 0.10 36.27 -3.27
C ARG A 253 0.36 37.74 -3.61
N SER A 254 0.11 38.15 -4.84
CA SER A 254 0.50 39.48 -5.33
C SER A 254 -0.42 40.60 -4.87
N VAL A 255 -1.73 40.33 -4.80
CA VAL A 255 -2.77 41.30 -4.48
C VAL A 255 -3.77 40.69 -3.51
N PHE A 256 -4.22 41.48 -2.54
CA PHE A 256 -5.30 41.11 -1.63
C PHE A 256 -6.65 41.26 -2.35
N SER A 257 -7.01 40.25 -3.14
CA SER A 257 -8.30 40.15 -3.83
C SER A 257 -8.69 38.67 -3.94
N PRO A 258 -9.95 38.28 -3.66
CA PRO A 258 -10.40 36.89 -3.77
C PRO A 258 -10.07 36.25 -5.12
N SER A 259 -10.31 36.96 -6.23
CA SER A 259 -10.07 36.46 -7.59
C SER A 259 -8.60 36.23 -7.93
N ILE A 260 -7.68 36.88 -7.21
CA ILE A 260 -6.24 36.69 -7.35
C ILE A 260 -5.77 35.59 -6.39
N ARG A 261 -6.16 35.68 -5.11
CA ARG A 261 -5.81 34.71 -4.06
C ARG A 261 -6.22 33.28 -4.40
N LEU A 262 -7.34 33.12 -5.10
CA LEU A 262 -7.92 31.83 -5.45
C LEU A 262 -7.57 31.38 -6.87
N TRP A 263 -6.57 32.01 -7.49
CA TRP A 263 -6.02 31.56 -8.76
C TRP A 263 -5.47 30.13 -8.66
N ARG A 264 -5.96 29.23 -9.52
CA ARG A 264 -5.60 27.80 -9.53
C ARG A 264 -4.47 27.46 -10.52
N LYS A 265 -4.61 27.92 -11.76
CA LYS A 265 -3.79 27.51 -12.92
C LYS A 265 -2.34 28.02 -12.88
N ASN A 266 -1.53 27.62 -13.87
CA ASN A 266 -0.24 28.28 -14.11
C ASN A 266 -0.42 29.68 -14.74
N ARG A 267 0.67 30.30 -15.22
CA ARG A 267 0.68 31.64 -15.84
C ARG A 267 1.19 31.63 -17.29
N SER A 268 0.87 30.58 -18.04
CA SER A 268 1.14 30.51 -19.48
C SER A 268 0.60 31.72 -20.25
N LYS A 269 1.05 31.95 -21.49
CA LYS A 269 0.59 33.12 -22.27
C LYS A 269 -0.94 33.10 -22.45
N PRO A 270 -1.60 34.27 -22.51
CA PRO A 270 -3.04 34.32 -22.72
C PRO A 270 -3.41 33.71 -24.06
N SER A 271 -4.37 32.79 -24.05
CA SER A 271 -5.04 32.25 -25.23
C SER A 271 -6.31 33.05 -25.47
N CYS A 272 -6.49 33.55 -26.69
CA CYS A 272 -7.63 34.38 -27.04
C CYS A 272 -8.49 33.72 -28.11
N TYR A 273 -9.81 33.76 -27.93
CA TYR A 273 -10.79 33.26 -28.90
C TYR A 273 -12.02 34.19 -28.93
N VAL A 274 -12.87 34.03 -29.96
CA VAL A 274 -14.14 34.76 -30.06
C VAL A 274 -15.23 33.83 -29.52
N ASP A 275 -15.98 34.30 -28.50
CA ASP A 275 -17.07 33.52 -27.91
C ASP A 275 -18.32 33.50 -28.79
N ASP A 276 -19.33 32.70 -28.40
CA ASP A 276 -20.60 32.56 -29.14
C ASP A 276 -21.39 33.89 -29.26
N TRP A 277 -21.04 34.90 -28.46
CA TRP A 277 -21.61 36.24 -28.50
C TRP A 277 -20.77 37.24 -29.29
N GLY A 278 -19.76 36.76 -30.03
CA GLY A 278 -18.88 37.60 -30.86
C GLY A 278 -17.84 38.40 -30.07
N ARG A 279 -17.66 38.16 -28.77
CA ARG A 279 -16.71 38.88 -27.92
C ARG A 279 -15.35 38.20 -27.95
N ARG A 280 -14.28 38.98 -28.14
CA ARG A 280 -12.91 38.49 -27.99
C ARG A 280 -12.60 38.30 -26.50
N ARG A 281 -12.43 37.04 -26.09
CA ARG A 281 -11.99 36.68 -24.74
C ARG A 281 -10.53 36.28 -24.78
N CYS A 282 -9.79 36.67 -23.73
CA CYS A 282 -8.42 36.27 -23.53
C CYS A 282 -8.26 35.72 -22.12
N CYS A 283 -7.85 34.46 -22.03
CA CYS A 283 -7.73 33.75 -20.77
C CYS A 283 -6.35 33.14 -20.62
N ARG A 284 -5.87 33.08 -19.37
CA ARG A 284 -4.49 32.74 -19.07
C ARG A 284 -4.42 31.46 -18.26
N GLY A 285 -3.38 30.67 -18.51
CA GLY A 285 -3.02 29.54 -17.68
C GLY A 285 -3.74 28.24 -18.05
N VAL A 286 -3.08 27.14 -17.70
CA VAL A 286 -3.51 25.74 -17.83
C VAL A 286 -3.59 25.12 -16.44
N ASP A 287 -4.56 24.25 -16.23
CA ASP A 287 -4.60 23.37 -15.06
C ASP A 287 -3.49 22.32 -15.22
N LEU A 288 -2.43 22.48 -14.42
CA LEU A 288 -1.26 21.60 -14.47
C LEU A 288 -1.65 20.15 -14.15
N ASN A 289 -2.63 19.89 -13.28
CA ASN A 289 -3.07 18.53 -12.97
C ASN A 289 -4.18 18.00 -13.93
N ARG A 290 -4.28 18.61 -15.12
CA ARG A 290 -4.98 18.09 -16.31
C ARG A 290 -4.07 17.94 -17.52
N ASN A 291 -2.79 18.30 -17.39
CA ASN A 291 -1.86 18.44 -18.51
C ASN A 291 -0.92 17.23 -18.70
N PHE A 292 -1.06 16.14 -17.94
CA PHE A 292 -0.21 14.96 -18.09
C PHE A 292 -0.70 13.99 -19.19
N ASP A 293 0.21 13.20 -19.77
CA ASP A 293 -0.10 12.15 -20.77
C ASP A 293 -0.75 10.91 -20.14
N PHE A 294 -1.97 11.07 -19.64
CA PHE A 294 -2.80 10.00 -19.11
C PHE A 294 -4.27 10.29 -19.41
N HIS A 295 -4.85 9.54 -20.35
CA HIS A 295 -6.24 9.75 -20.80
C HIS A 295 -6.56 11.22 -21.11
N TRP A 296 -5.57 11.96 -21.61
CA TRP A 296 -5.62 13.42 -21.73
C TRP A 296 -6.82 13.83 -22.59
N SER A 297 -7.59 14.81 -22.13
CA SER A 297 -8.83 15.27 -22.78
C SER A 297 -10.02 14.31 -22.76
N GLU A 298 -9.98 13.19 -22.03
CA GLU A 298 -11.10 12.23 -22.06
C GLU A 298 -12.23 12.56 -21.07
N ALA A 299 -11.92 12.96 -19.83
CA ALA A 299 -12.93 13.23 -18.80
C ALA A 299 -12.44 14.25 -17.74
N GLY A 300 -13.38 15.00 -17.16
CA GLY A 300 -13.09 15.90 -16.03
C GLY A 300 -12.08 17.02 -16.32
N SER A 301 -11.93 17.37 -17.60
CA SER A 301 -11.12 18.47 -18.11
C SER A 301 -11.94 19.34 -19.08
N SER A 302 -11.39 20.46 -19.52
CA SER A 302 -12.02 21.36 -20.48
C SER A 302 -11.04 21.78 -21.57
N ASP A 303 -11.57 22.02 -22.78
CA ASP A 303 -10.90 22.61 -23.92
C ASP A 303 -11.04 24.15 -23.98
N ASP A 304 -11.93 24.74 -23.18
CA ASP A 304 -12.06 26.19 -23.04
C ASP A 304 -10.86 26.77 -22.26
N PRO A 305 -10.03 27.64 -22.88
CA PRO A 305 -8.90 28.28 -22.22
C PRO A 305 -9.25 29.11 -20.97
N CYS A 306 -10.51 29.54 -20.85
CA CYS A 306 -11.00 30.27 -19.68
C CYS A 306 -11.30 29.38 -18.49
N SER A 307 -11.54 28.08 -18.72
CA SER A 307 -11.92 27.13 -17.68
C SER A 307 -10.80 26.94 -16.65
N GLU A 308 -11.16 26.81 -15.37
CA GLU A 308 -10.24 26.46 -14.29
C GLU A 308 -9.67 25.04 -14.40
N ILE A 309 -10.31 24.17 -15.19
CA ILE A 309 -9.86 22.81 -15.52
C ILE A 309 -9.37 22.69 -16.97
N TYR A 310 -8.97 23.81 -17.58
CA TYR A 310 -8.40 23.83 -18.93
C TYR A 310 -7.14 22.97 -19.00
N GLN A 311 -7.15 21.97 -19.87
CA GLN A 311 -6.10 20.93 -19.95
C GLN A 311 -4.83 21.32 -20.72
N GLY A 312 -4.84 22.46 -21.40
CA GLY A 312 -3.78 22.88 -22.32
C GLY A 312 -3.99 22.39 -23.76
N THR A 313 -3.00 22.62 -24.61
CA THR A 313 -3.09 22.32 -26.06
C THR A 313 -2.62 20.92 -26.43
N ALA A 314 -1.83 20.27 -25.57
CA ALA A 314 -1.35 18.91 -25.71
C ALA A 314 -0.87 18.40 -24.34
N PRO A 315 -0.70 17.07 -24.16
CA PRO A 315 -0.02 16.55 -22.97
C PRO A 315 1.38 17.14 -22.84
N PHE A 316 1.73 17.60 -21.64
CA PHE A 316 2.98 18.29 -21.33
C PHE A 316 3.22 19.56 -22.15
N SER A 317 2.16 20.27 -22.56
CA SER A 317 2.29 21.60 -23.16
C SER A 317 2.91 22.61 -22.20
N GLU A 318 2.76 22.40 -20.89
CA GLU A 318 3.27 23.30 -19.87
C GLU A 318 4.70 22.93 -19.45
N PRO A 319 5.62 23.91 -19.33
CA PRO A 319 7.00 23.63 -18.94
C PRO A 319 7.08 23.11 -17.50
N GLU A 320 6.12 23.44 -16.63
CA GLU A 320 6.05 22.91 -15.27
C GLU A 320 5.77 21.40 -15.23
N THR A 321 4.79 20.90 -16.00
CA THR A 321 4.51 19.45 -16.07
C THR A 321 5.60 18.71 -16.84
N ALA A 322 6.13 19.32 -17.90
CA ALA A 322 7.26 18.77 -18.65
C ALA A 322 8.52 18.63 -17.78
N ALA A 323 8.76 19.54 -16.84
CA ALA A 323 9.89 19.46 -15.91
C ALA A 323 9.83 18.19 -15.04
N ILE A 324 8.65 17.80 -14.56
CA ILE A 324 8.45 16.57 -13.78
C ILE A 324 8.76 15.34 -14.63
N ARG A 325 8.15 15.25 -15.82
CA ARG A 325 8.41 14.18 -16.80
C ARG A 325 9.90 14.04 -17.11
N ASN A 326 10.54 15.16 -17.45
CA ASN A 326 11.94 15.19 -17.85
C ASN A 326 12.84 14.78 -16.68
N THR A 327 12.52 15.17 -15.45
CA THR A 327 13.27 14.78 -14.25
C THR A 327 13.13 13.29 -14.00
N ILE A 328 11.91 12.76 -13.97
CA ILE A 328 11.65 11.35 -13.68
C ILE A 328 12.31 10.42 -14.70
N PHE A 329 12.36 10.83 -15.96
CA PHE A 329 12.98 10.06 -17.04
C PHE A 329 14.42 10.45 -17.38
N SER A 330 15.03 11.37 -16.64
CA SER A 330 16.42 11.78 -16.83
C SER A 330 17.41 10.64 -16.54
N ASN A 331 18.60 10.70 -17.14
CA ASN A 331 19.65 9.70 -16.89
C ASN A 331 20.04 9.56 -15.41
N GLU A 332 19.91 10.64 -14.61
CA GLU A 332 20.24 10.62 -13.18
C GLU A 332 19.23 9.80 -12.36
N TYR A 333 17.95 9.83 -12.74
CA TYR A 333 16.86 9.35 -11.90
C TYR A 333 16.04 8.21 -12.50
N ARG A 334 16.13 7.98 -13.81
CA ARG A 334 15.30 7.00 -14.53
C ARG A 334 15.34 5.64 -13.86
N GLY A 335 14.15 5.12 -13.57
CA GLY A 335 13.97 3.78 -13.00
C GLY A 335 14.28 3.69 -11.50
N ARG A 336 14.58 4.79 -10.80
CA ARG A 336 14.90 4.80 -9.36
C ARG A 336 13.72 5.16 -8.45
N PHE A 337 12.61 5.64 -8.98
CA PHE A 337 11.45 6.05 -8.20
C PHE A 337 10.59 4.85 -7.79
N ASP A 338 10.34 4.73 -6.48
CA ASP A 338 9.38 3.75 -5.92
C ASP A 338 8.22 4.41 -5.19
N GLY A 339 8.36 5.69 -4.82
CA GLY A 339 7.32 6.48 -4.18
C GLY A 339 7.05 7.79 -4.93
N PHE A 340 5.78 8.16 -5.06
CA PHE A 340 5.33 9.45 -5.58
C PHE A 340 4.13 9.94 -4.77
N VAL A 341 4.27 11.08 -4.09
CA VAL A 341 3.17 11.74 -3.39
C VAL A 341 3.05 13.18 -3.86
N THR A 342 1.88 13.55 -4.39
CA THR A 342 1.53 14.93 -4.69
C THR A 342 0.54 15.45 -3.65
N LEU A 343 0.82 16.62 -3.06
CA LEU A 343 -0.01 17.24 -2.04
C LEU A 343 -0.87 18.35 -2.64
N HIS A 344 -2.16 18.29 -2.33
CA HIS A 344 -3.19 19.23 -2.71
C HIS A 344 -3.99 19.70 -1.50
N THR A 345 -4.82 20.73 -1.65
CA THR A 345 -5.87 21.06 -0.69
C THR A 345 -7.15 21.40 -1.45
N TYR A 346 -8.34 21.05 -1.00
CA TYR A 346 -8.72 20.46 0.28
C TYR A 346 -9.66 19.27 0.04
N SER A 347 -9.93 18.50 1.10
CA SER A 347 -11.06 17.57 1.26
C SER A 347 -10.76 16.48 2.29
N GLN A 348 -9.52 16.38 2.82
CA GLN A 348 -9.05 15.25 3.64
C GLN A 348 -9.20 13.90 2.94
N LEU A 349 -8.59 13.77 1.77
CA LEU A 349 -8.59 12.54 0.97
C LEU A 349 -7.18 12.02 0.81
N LEU A 350 -7.05 10.70 0.82
CA LEU A 350 -5.85 10.00 0.40
C LEU A 350 -6.22 9.14 -0.81
N ILE A 351 -5.87 9.66 -1.98
CA ILE A 351 -6.29 9.17 -3.27
C ILE A 351 -5.20 8.26 -3.84
N HIS A 352 -5.59 7.06 -4.26
CA HIS A 352 -4.73 6.21 -5.10
C HIS A 352 -5.21 6.25 -6.56
N PRO A 353 -4.35 5.93 -7.53
CA PRO A 353 -4.76 5.78 -8.93
C PRO A 353 -5.84 4.68 -9.13
N TYR A 354 -6.68 4.70 -10.17
CA TYR A 354 -6.74 5.76 -11.19
C TYR A 354 -7.88 6.78 -10.95
N GLY A 355 -7.73 7.98 -11.49
CA GLY A 355 -8.67 9.09 -11.43
C GLY A 355 -9.55 9.28 -12.68
N HIS A 356 -9.14 8.83 -13.87
CA HIS A 356 -9.88 9.10 -15.12
C HIS A 356 -11.29 8.47 -15.22
N LYS A 357 -11.56 7.36 -14.53
CA LYS A 357 -12.83 6.63 -14.64
C LYS A 357 -13.11 5.85 -13.36
N LYS A 358 -14.39 5.78 -12.96
CA LYS A 358 -14.85 4.95 -11.84
C LYS A 358 -14.54 3.48 -12.09
N GLU A 359 -14.24 2.76 -11.01
CA GLU A 359 -13.90 1.34 -11.05
C GLU A 359 -12.64 0.99 -11.87
N ALA A 360 -11.82 1.98 -12.23
CA ALA A 360 -10.55 1.77 -12.91
C ALA A 360 -9.40 1.77 -11.90
N TYR A 361 -8.76 0.62 -11.71
CA TYR A 361 -7.72 0.44 -10.69
C TYR A 361 -6.42 -0.14 -11.26
N PRO A 362 -5.25 0.19 -10.69
CA PRO A 362 -4.01 -0.48 -11.02
C PRO A 362 -4.00 -1.93 -10.51
N ALA A 363 -3.21 -2.79 -11.14
CA ALA A 363 -3.14 -4.21 -10.81
C ALA A 363 -2.72 -4.50 -9.36
N ASP A 364 -2.04 -3.56 -8.70
CA ASP A 364 -1.59 -3.66 -7.31
C ASP A 364 -2.44 -2.84 -6.33
N ILE A 365 -3.70 -2.57 -6.69
CA ILE A 365 -4.66 -1.81 -5.89
C ILE A 365 -4.77 -2.29 -4.43
N ASN A 366 -4.79 -3.60 -4.20
CA ASN A 366 -4.93 -4.16 -2.86
C ASN A 366 -3.79 -3.71 -1.92
N GLU A 367 -2.58 -3.58 -2.47
CA GLU A 367 -1.42 -3.10 -1.71
C GLU A 367 -1.48 -1.59 -1.49
N LEU A 368 -1.78 -0.83 -2.55
CA LEU A 368 -1.93 0.63 -2.46
C LEU A 368 -3.01 1.03 -1.45
N TYR A 369 -4.16 0.36 -1.50
CA TYR A 369 -5.27 0.62 -0.58
C TYR A 369 -4.93 0.24 0.86
N LYS A 370 -4.24 -0.89 1.07
CA LYS A 370 -3.77 -1.32 2.39
C LYS A 370 -2.79 -0.31 3.00
N VAL A 371 -1.79 0.13 2.24
CA VAL A 371 -0.82 1.13 2.69
C VAL A 371 -1.51 2.49 2.92
N GLY A 372 -2.40 2.90 2.01
CA GLY A 372 -3.20 4.12 2.15
C GLY A 372 -4.07 4.13 3.41
N LYS A 373 -4.75 3.03 3.74
CA LYS A 373 -5.50 2.90 5.00
C LYS A 373 -4.60 3.03 6.23
N LYS A 374 -3.44 2.38 6.22
CA LYS A 374 -2.48 2.50 7.33
C LYS A 374 -1.97 3.94 7.47
N ALA A 375 -1.69 4.61 6.37
CA ALA A 375 -1.26 6.01 6.36
C ALA A 375 -2.37 6.93 6.90
N ALA A 376 -3.62 6.76 6.46
CA ALA A 376 -4.77 7.50 6.99
C ALA A 376 -5.02 7.24 8.49
N GLN A 377 -4.83 6.01 8.96
CA GLN A 377 -4.92 5.66 10.39
C GLN A 377 -3.81 6.33 11.21
N ALA A 378 -2.57 6.31 10.71
CA ALA A 378 -1.44 6.96 11.38
C ALA A 378 -1.62 8.49 11.45
N LEU A 379 -2.12 9.10 10.38
CA LEU A 379 -2.52 10.51 10.36
C LEU A 379 -3.61 10.79 11.40
N LYS A 380 -4.70 10.01 11.38
CA LYS A 380 -5.82 10.14 12.32
C LYS A 380 -5.38 10.02 13.78
N ALA A 381 -4.39 9.18 14.08
CA ALA A 381 -3.90 8.98 15.43
C ALA A 381 -3.25 10.24 16.05
N VAL A 382 -2.85 11.23 15.24
CA VAL A 382 -2.22 12.46 15.74
C VAL A 382 -3.24 13.45 16.32
N TYR A 383 -4.27 13.80 15.54
CA TYR A 383 -5.26 14.82 15.93
C TYR A 383 -6.73 14.42 15.74
N GLY A 384 -7.01 13.16 15.38
CA GLY A 384 -8.37 12.67 15.13
C GLY A 384 -8.92 13.00 13.74
N THR A 385 -8.13 13.63 12.87
CA THR A 385 -8.52 14.04 11.52
C THR A 385 -8.82 12.81 10.66
N ASN A 386 -10.01 12.79 10.05
CA ASN A 386 -10.46 11.65 9.26
C ASN A 386 -10.16 11.87 7.78
N TYR A 387 -9.31 11.00 7.22
CA TYR A 387 -9.08 10.95 5.77
C TYR A 387 -9.85 9.79 5.14
N VAL A 388 -10.53 10.04 4.03
CA VAL A 388 -11.15 9.00 3.20
C VAL A 388 -10.11 8.46 2.23
N VAL A 389 -10.03 7.13 2.09
CA VAL A 389 -9.11 6.45 1.19
C VAL A 389 -9.90 5.82 0.05
N GLY A 390 -9.53 6.13 -1.20
CA GLY A 390 -10.16 5.56 -2.40
C GLY A 390 -9.53 6.08 -3.69
N SER A 391 -10.13 5.73 -4.83
CA SER A 391 -9.67 6.28 -6.11
C SER A 391 -10.19 7.70 -6.33
N GLY A 392 -9.54 8.48 -7.19
CA GLY A 392 -9.97 9.85 -7.47
C GLY A 392 -11.37 9.88 -8.09
N ALA A 393 -11.64 8.95 -9.01
CA ALA A 393 -12.92 8.84 -9.67
C ALA A 393 -14.07 8.42 -8.73
N ASP A 394 -13.79 7.52 -7.78
CA ASP A 394 -14.81 6.97 -6.88
C ASP A 394 -15.06 7.87 -5.66
N THR A 395 -14.07 8.66 -5.23
CA THR A 395 -14.17 9.54 -4.05
C THR A 395 -14.54 10.98 -4.39
N LEU A 396 -14.12 11.47 -5.56
CA LEU A 396 -14.42 12.80 -6.06
C LEU A 396 -15.25 12.68 -7.34
N TYR A 397 -14.59 12.72 -8.48
CA TYR A 397 -15.19 12.66 -9.81
C TYR A 397 -14.13 12.19 -10.82
N PRO A 398 -14.53 11.59 -11.94
CA PRO A 398 -13.60 11.23 -13.01
C PRO A 398 -12.80 12.44 -13.52
N ALA A 399 -11.47 12.33 -13.51
CA ALA A 399 -10.55 13.39 -13.95
C ALA A 399 -9.35 12.80 -14.70
N SER A 400 -9.13 13.29 -15.91
CA SER A 400 -8.01 12.89 -16.77
C SER A 400 -6.81 13.82 -16.66
N GLY A 401 -5.64 13.35 -17.09
CA GLY A 401 -4.42 14.15 -17.16
C GLY A 401 -3.79 14.48 -15.82
N GLY A 402 -4.09 13.70 -14.77
CA GLY A 402 -3.50 13.81 -13.44
C GLY A 402 -2.06 13.29 -13.34
N SER A 403 -1.28 13.92 -12.46
CA SER A 403 0.14 13.61 -12.25
C SER A 403 0.34 12.23 -11.61
N GLU A 404 -0.48 11.87 -10.64
CA GLU A 404 -0.49 10.61 -9.91
C GLU A 404 -0.81 9.42 -10.83
N ASP A 405 -1.78 9.59 -11.72
CA ASP A 405 -2.16 8.55 -12.67
C ASP A 405 -1.07 8.31 -13.71
N TRP A 406 -0.49 9.39 -14.25
CA TRP A 406 0.66 9.31 -15.15
C TRP A 406 1.87 8.68 -14.46
N ALA A 407 2.17 9.06 -13.22
CA ALA A 407 3.28 8.50 -12.45
C ALA A 407 3.12 6.98 -12.26
N LYS A 408 1.89 6.53 -12.01
CA LYS A 408 1.58 5.10 -11.85
C LYS A 408 1.65 4.33 -13.18
N LEU A 409 0.94 4.79 -14.20
CA LEU A 409 0.81 4.03 -15.45
C LEU A 409 2.04 4.17 -16.35
N LYS A 410 2.57 5.38 -16.54
CA LYS A 410 3.63 5.67 -17.51
C LYS A 410 5.01 5.61 -16.87
N ALA A 411 5.20 6.19 -15.68
CA ALA A 411 6.49 6.13 -14.97
C ALA A 411 6.69 4.83 -14.16
N LYS A 412 5.64 3.99 -14.04
CA LYS A 412 5.67 2.69 -13.36
C LYS A 412 6.11 2.77 -11.90
N ILE A 413 5.80 3.87 -11.21
CA ILE A 413 6.13 4.06 -9.80
C ILE A 413 5.22 3.18 -8.94
N LYS A 414 5.79 2.52 -7.93
CA LYS A 414 5.10 1.50 -7.14
C LYS A 414 4.04 2.11 -6.21
N PHE A 415 4.45 2.95 -5.27
CA PHE A 415 3.58 3.58 -4.27
C PHE A 415 3.25 5.00 -4.71
N VAL A 416 2.02 5.23 -5.18
CA VAL A 416 1.60 6.51 -5.74
C VAL A 416 0.33 6.98 -5.05
N TYR A 417 0.35 8.21 -4.55
CA TYR A 417 -0.81 8.83 -3.89
C TYR A 417 -0.92 10.31 -4.21
N LEU A 418 -2.16 10.80 -4.28
CA LEU A 418 -2.51 12.20 -4.18
C LEU A 418 -3.15 12.42 -2.80
N MET A 419 -2.75 13.47 -2.08
CA MET A 419 -3.35 13.78 -0.78
C MET A 419 -4.02 15.16 -0.82
N GLU A 420 -5.33 15.19 -0.65
CA GLU A 420 -6.09 16.42 -0.38
C GLU A 420 -6.05 16.69 1.11
N LEU A 421 -5.35 17.74 1.54
CA LEU A 421 -5.15 18.03 2.96
C LEU A 421 -6.39 18.69 3.59
N ARG A 422 -6.23 19.22 4.80
CA ARG A 422 -7.25 20.01 5.49
C ARG A 422 -7.68 21.24 4.66
N PRO A 423 -8.91 21.74 4.90
CA PRO A 423 -9.94 21.16 5.77
C PRO A 423 -10.72 20.01 5.09
N ASP A 424 -11.65 19.38 5.80
CA ASP A 424 -12.63 18.46 5.17
C ASP A 424 -13.67 19.24 4.33
N GLU A 425 -14.44 18.49 3.53
CA GLU A 425 -15.48 19.06 2.66
C GLU A 425 -16.67 19.71 3.38
N LYS A 426 -16.85 19.46 4.68
CA LYS A 426 -17.96 20.03 5.44
C LYS A 426 -17.63 21.44 5.90
N ASN A 427 -16.36 21.72 6.16
CA ASN A 427 -15.92 23.05 6.52
C ASN A 427 -15.99 23.98 5.29
N TRP A 428 -16.50 25.17 5.54
CA TRP A 428 -16.84 26.16 4.50
C TRP A 428 -15.63 27.01 4.06
N ASP A 429 -14.48 26.82 4.68
CA ASP A 429 -13.28 27.66 4.55
C ASP A 429 -12.29 27.22 3.47
N GLY A 430 -12.46 26.02 2.92
CA GLY A 430 -11.79 25.53 1.71
C GLY A 430 -10.30 25.87 1.65
N PHE A 431 -9.91 26.67 0.65
CA PHE A 431 -8.50 27.03 0.40
C PHE A 431 -7.93 28.10 1.35
N ILE A 432 -8.75 28.71 2.21
CA ILE A 432 -8.36 29.79 3.15
C ILE A 432 -8.19 29.19 4.54
N LEU A 433 -7.22 28.28 4.66
CA LEU A 433 -6.88 27.61 5.91
C LEU A 433 -6.17 28.58 6.87
N LYS A 434 -6.56 28.56 8.16
CA LYS A 434 -5.97 29.44 9.19
C LYS A 434 -4.50 29.10 9.41
N GLU A 435 -3.67 30.11 9.61
CA GLU A 435 -2.23 29.94 9.87
C GLU A 435 -1.92 28.99 11.04
N ARG A 436 -2.74 29.02 12.09
CA ARG A 436 -2.60 28.13 13.27
C ARG A 436 -2.78 26.64 12.96
N GLU A 437 -3.41 26.30 11.82
CA GLU A 437 -3.64 24.92 11.40
C GLU A 437 -2.52 24.36 10.53
N LEU A 438 -1.59 25.21 10.07
CA LEU A 438 -0.49 24.79 9.19
C LEU A 438 0.42 23.72 9.81
N ILE A 439 0.88 23.94 11.04
CA ILE A 439 1.71 22.96 11.75
C ILE A 439 0.91 21.69 12.11
N PRO A 440 -0.33 21.77 12.63
CA PRO A 440 -1.17 20.60 12.81
C PRO A 440 -1.36 19.76 11.53
N THR A 441 -1.73 20.40 10.41
CA THR A 441 -1.88 19.74 9.11
C THR A 441 -0.57 19.08 8.68
N ALA A 442 0.55 19.79 8.74
CA ALA A 442 1.82 19.21 8.33
C ALA A 442 2.29 18.07 9.24
N THR A 443 1.99 18.14 10.54
CA THR A 443 2.39 17.12 11.54
C THR A 443 1.60 15.83 11.39
N GLU A 444 0.28 15.90 11.19
CA GLU A 444 -0.53 14.69 10.96
C GLU A 444 -0.22 14.07 9.60
N THR A 445 -0.08 14.88 8.54
CA THR A 445 0.25 14.36 7.21
C THR A 445 1.62 13.69 7.21
N TRP A 446 2.59 14.23 7.97
CA TRP A 446 3.89 13.58 8.14
C TRP A 446 3.77 12.16 8.74
N ALA A 447 2.84 11.93 9.66
CA ALA A 447 2.61 10.58 10.20
C ALA A 447 2.17 9.59 9.11
N GLY A 448 1.33 10.02 8.17
CA GLY A 448 0.95 9.23 6.99
C GLY A 448 2.12 9.00 6.02
N ILE A 449 2.92 10.02 5.75
CA ILE A 449 4.09 9.93 4.86
C ILE A 449 5.13 8.93 5.37
N LYS A 450 5.36 8.86 6.69
CA LYS A 450 6.25 7.85 7.29
C LYS A 450 5.79 6.42 6.98
N VAL A 451 4.49 6.15 6.99
CA VAL A 451 3.95 4.82 6.64
C VAL A 451 4.23 4.48 5.18
N ILE A 452 4.12 5.45 4.28
CA ILE A 452 4.44 5.25 2.86
C ILE A 452 5.94 5.00 2.69
N ALA A 453 6.80 5.75 3.40
CA ALA A 453 8.25 5.53 3.41
C ALA A 453 8.62 4.12 3.93
N ASP A 454 7.96 3.64 4.99
CA ASP A 454 8.12 2.27 5.49
C ASP A 454 7.78 1.23 4.44
N ALA A 455 6.65 1.40 3.73
CA ALA A 455 6.22 0.48 2.67
C ALA A 455 7.21 0.44 1.49
N ILE A 456 7.77 1.60 1.11
CA ILE A 456 8.80 1.69 0.08
C ILE A 456 10.05 0.91 0.52
N ILE A 457 10.53 1.13 1.75
CA ILE A 457 11.71 0.42 2.28
C ILE A 457 11.48 -1.09 2.34
N GLU A 458 10.31 -1.53 2.81
CA GLU A 458 9.94 -2.95 2.85
C GLU A 458 9.99 -3.56 1.44
N TYR A 459 9.41 -2.88 0.45
CA TYR A 459 9.45 -3.29 -0.96
C TYR A 459 10.88 -3.42 -1.49
N ILE A 460 11.76 -2.47 -1.17
CA ILE A 460 13.17 -2.49 -1.55
C ILE A 460 13.87 -3.72 -0.98
N HIS A 461 13.68 -3.99 0.31
CA HIS A 461 14.29 -5.15 0.96
C HIS A 461 13.79 -6.48 0.38
N VAL A 462 12.48 -6.62 0.16
CA VAL A 462 11.91 -7.82 -0.46
C VAL A 462 12.47 -8.03 -1.86
N ASN A 463 12.56 -6.98 -2.67
CA ASN A 463 13.12 -7.08 -4.02
C ASN A 463 14.62 -7.31 -4.03
N GLN A 464 15.38 -6.73 -3.11
CA GLN A 464 16.80 -7.02 -2.97
C GLN A 464 17.05 -8.47 -2.53
N ILE A 465 16.23 -9.01 -1.62
CA ILE A 465 16.28 -10.42 -1.24
C ILE A 465 15.92 -11.32 -2.43
N SER A 466 14.91 -10.94 -3.22
CA SER A 466 14.52 -11.65 -4.44
C SER A 466 15.60 -11.60 -5.53
N ALA A 467 16.19 -10.43 -5.77
CA ALA A 467 17.24 -10.21 -6.77
C ALA A 467 18.60 -10.83 -6.40
N LYS A 468 18.90 -10.96 -5.10
CA LYS A 468 20.12 -11.65 -4.62
C LYS A 468 20.04 -13.18 -4.76
N LYS A 469 18.86 -13.76 -5.01
CA LYS A 469 18.72 -15.19 -5.32
C LYS A 469 18.91 -15.40 -6.82
N LYS A 470 19.92 -16.20 -7.21
CA LYS A 470 20.12 -16.60 -8.62
C LYS A 470 18.82 -17.23 -9.16
N PRO A 471 18.31 -16.79 -10.32
CA PRO A 471 17.14 -17.42 -10.92
C PRO A 471 17.44 -18.89 -11.21
N LEU A 472 16.46 -19.76 -11.00
CA LEU A 472 16.60 -21.20 -11.15
C LEU A 472 15.55 -21.65 -12.17
N PHE A 473 15.92 -21.53 -13.44
CA PHE A 473 15.04 -21.86 -14.56
C PHE A 473 15.17 -23.33 -14.92
N ILE A 474 14.05 -23.95 -15.27
CA ILE A 474 14.01 -25.26 -15.92
C ILE A 474 13.03 -25.22 -17.09
N SER A 475 13.18 -26.13 -18.05
CA SER A 475 12.18 -26.33 -19.11
C SER A 475 11.55 -27.72 -19.01
N LEU A 476 10.24 -27.78 -19.21
CA LEU A 476 9.49 -29.04 -19.31
C LEU A 476 8.55 -28.96 -20.51
N LYS A 477 8.68 -29.91 -21.46
CA LYS A 477 7.90 -29.94 -22.72
C LYS A 477 7.89 -28.59 -23.45
N GLY A 478 9.02 -27.89 -23.48
CA GLY A 478 9.17 -26.58 -24.13
C GLY A 478 8.59 -25.37 -23.39
N ARG A 479 8.01 -25.54 -22.19
CA ARG A 479 7.61 -24.43 -21.30
C ARG A 479 8.68 -24.13 -20.26
N PHE A 480 8.83 -22.85 -19.91
CA PHE A 480 9.81 -22.39 -18.93
C PHE A 480 9.18 -22.11 -17.57
N TYR A 481 9.90 -22.48 -16.51
CA TYR A 481 9.47 -22.33 -15.12
C TYR A 481 10.59 -21.67 -14.30
N ASP A 482 10.25 -20.70 -13.45
CA ASP A 482 11.16 -20.17 -12.42
C ASP A 482 10.85 -20.83 -11.08
N ILE A 483 11.57 -21.89 -10.77
CA ILE A 483 11.35 -22.73 -9.58
C ILE A 483 12.19 -22.30 -8.38
N ARG A 484 12.75 -21.07 -8.39
CA ARG A 484 13.61 -20.55 -7.34
C ARG A 484 12.94 -20.54 -5.96
N ASP A 485 11.67 -20.18 -5.89
CA ASP A 485 10.92 -20.16 -4.63
C ASP A 485 10.46 -21.58 -4.21
N PHE A 486 10.32 -22.49 -5.17
CA PHE A 486 10.07 -23.91 -4.92
C PHE A 486 11.32 -24.68 -4.47
N ALA A 487 12.53 -24.24 -4.83
CA ALA A 487 13.74 -25.02 -4.66
C ALA A 487 13.99 -25.50 -3.22
N LYS A 488 13.65 -24.69 -2.22
CA LYS A 488 13.79 -25.05 -0.80
C LYS A 488 12.70 -25.99 -0.29
N LYS A 489 11.57 -26.06 -0.99
CA LYS A 489 10.39 -26.88 -0.68
C LYS A 489 10.42 -28.24 -1.37
N HIS A 490 11.25 -28.39 -2.41
CA HIS A 490 11.39 -29.63 -3.15
C HIS A 490 11.80 -30.80 -2.23
N PRO A 491 11.12 -31.97 -2.26
CA PRO A 491 11.40 -33.10 -1.37
C PRO A 491 12.84 -33.63 -1.44
N GLY A 492 13.42 -33.62 -2.65
CA GLY A 492 14.84 -33.96 -2.88
C GLY A 492 15.85 -32.87 -2.45
N GLY A 493 15.37 -31.71 -2.00
CA GLY A 493 16.19 -30.56 -1.59
C GLY A 493 16.67 -29.68 -2.75
N ALA A 494 17.07 -28.45 -2.41
CA ALA A 494 17.45 -27.42 -3.40
C ALA A 494 18.63 -27.81 -4.30
N LYS A 495 19.57 -28.60 -3.78
CA LYS A 495 20.77 -29.06 -4.52
C LYS A 495 20.44 -29.87 -5.77
N VAL A 496 19.33 -30.62 -5.74
CA VAL A 496 18.85 -31.40 -6.89
C VAL A 496 18.47 -30.46 -8.02
N LEU A 497 17.68 -29.44 -7.70
CA LEU A 497 17.20 -28.46 -8.68
C LEU A 497 18.31 -27.55 -9.18
N GLU A 498 19.25 -27.17 -8.32
CA GLU A 498 20.47 -26.43 -8.72
C GLU A 498 21.28 -27.16 -9.79
N LYS A 499 21.27 -28.50 -9.81
CA LYS A 499 22.02 -29.31 -10.77
C LYS A 499 21.37 -29.36 -12.16
N VAL A 500 20.04 -29.26 -12.22
CA VAL A 500 19.26 -29.23 -13.47
C VAL A 500 18.85 -27.81 -13.89
N ALA A 501 19.34 -26.79 -13.20
CA ALA A 501 19.12 -25.41 -13.57
C ALA A 501 19.63 -25.15 -15.01
N GLY A 502 18.75 -24.63 -15.86
CA GLY A 502 19.01 -24.34 -17.26
C GLY A 502 18.85 -25.55 -18.19
N SER A 503 18.41 -26.72 -17.70
CA SER A 503 18.22 -27.93 -18.50
C SER A 503 16.75 -28.28 -18.72
N GLU A 504 16.51 -29.11 -19.73
CA GLU A 504 15.23 -29.76 -19.98
C GLU A 504 15.06 -30.95 -19.04
N VAL A 505 13.99 -30.95 -18.25
CA VAL A 505 13.82 -31.89 -17.14
C VAL A 505 12.86 -33.05 -17.43
N ASP A 506 12.32 -33.16 -18.65
CA ASP A 506 11.36 -34.19 -19.06
C ASP A 506 11.77 -35.61 -18.64
N LYS A 507 13.04 -35.97 -18.89
CA LYS A 507 13.59 -37.29 -18.56
C LYS A 507 13.84 -37.51 -17.06
N TYR A 508 14.09 -36.43 -16.32
CA TYR A 508 14.21 -36.50 -14.86
C TYR A 508 12.83 -36.58 -14.21
N MET A 509 11.84 -35.86 -14.76
CA MET A 509 10.47 -35.81 -14.25
C MET A 509 9.74 -37.14 -14.44
N ASN A 510 9.88 -37.78 -15.61
CA ASN A 510 9.30 -39.10 -15.89
C ASN A 510 10.14 -40.28 -15.35
N GLY A 511 11.20 -39.99 -14.58
CA GLY A 511 12.06 -40.98 -13.98
C GLY A 511 12.92 -41.79 -14.95
N THR A 512 13.04 -41.46 -16.24
CA THR A 512 13.90 -42.21 -17.17
C THR A 512 15.40 -41.96 -16.94
N GLU A 513 15.76 -40.81 -16.38
CA GLU A 513 17.14 -40.42 -16.08
C GLU A 513 17.39 -40.24 -14.57
N ARG A 514 18.61 -40.53 -14.12
CA ARG A 514 18.99 -40.38 -12.70
C ARG A 514 19.47 -38.98 -12.41
N ILE A 515 19.03 -38.41 -11.29
CA ILE A 515 19.58 -37.18 -10.74
C ILE A 515 20.26 -37.47 -9.41
N MET A 516 21.53 -37.07 -9.30
CA MET A 516 22.37 -37.37 -8.12
C MET A 516 22.41 -38.86 -7.72
N GLY A 517 22.30 -39.76 -8.70
CA GLY A 517 22.34 -41.22 -8.49
C GLY A 517 20.98 -41.86 -8.20
N VAL A 518 19.91 -41.07 -8.01
CA VAL A 518 18.56 -41.55 -7.68
C VAL A 518 17.67 -41.47 -8.93
N LYS A 519 16.88 -42.53 -9.18
CA LYS A 519 15.83 -42.56 -10.20
C LYS A 519 14.51 -42.24 -9.49
N HIS A 520 13.78 -41.23 -9.94
CA HIS A 520 12.51 -40.85 -9.31
C HIS A 520 11.52 -40.35 -10.36
N GLU A 521 10.39 -41.03 -10.46
CA GLU A 521 9.26 -40.59 -11.29
C GLU A 521 8.34 -39.71 -10.45
N HIS A 522 8.02 -38.52 -10.98
CA HIS A 522 7.16 -37.55 -10.33
C HIS A 522 5.69 -37.86 -10.65
N SER A 523 4.81 -37.65 -9.67
CA SER A 523 3.36 -37.85 -9.81
C SER A 523 2.69 -36.71 -10.59
N ASP A 524 1.46 -36.93 -11.06
CA ASP A 524 0.62 -35.90 -11.71
C ASP A 524 0.43 -34.64 -10.83
N ALA A 525 0.36 -34.83 -9.51
CA ALA A 525 0.29 -33.73 -8.54
C ALA A 525 1.55 -32.84 -8.58
N ALA A 526 2.73 -33.42 -8.79
CA ALA A 526 3.97 -32.66 -8.92
C ALA A 526 3.99 -31.83 -10.22
N TYR A 527 3.43 -32.36 -11.31
CA TYR A 527 3.27 -31.59 -12.56
C TYR A 527 2.31 -30.41 -12.39
N HIS A 528 1.15 -30.62 -11.75
CA HIS A 528 0.22 -29.54 -11.45
C HIS A 528 0.82 -28.47 -10.53
N MET A 529 1.60 -28.88 -9.52
CA MET A 529 2.30 -27.92 -8.66
C MET A 529 3.30 -27.07 -9.45
N LEU A 530 4.02 -27.68 -10.40
CA LEU A 530 4.97 -26.97 -11.26
C LEU A 530 4.29 -25.90 -12.13
N GLU A 531 3.03 -26.09 -12.54
CA GLU A 531 2.27 -25.09 -13.31
C GLU A 531 2.18 -23.74 -12.60
N SER A 532 2.16 -23.72 -11.26
CA SER A 532 2.15 -22.49 -10.46
C SER A 532 3.42 -21.64 -10.59
N TYR A 533 4.49 -22.21 -11.16
CA TYR A 533 5.80 -21.59 -11.35
C TYR A 533 6.12 -21.26 -12.82
N GLY A 534 5.14 -21.37 -13.72
CA GLY A 534 5.29 -21.01 -15.12
C GLY A 534 5.64 -19.53 -15.31
N VAL A 535 6.59 -19.23 -16.20
CA VAL A 535 6.98 -17.84 -16.52
C VAL A 535 5.83 -17.10 -17.23
N ASP A 536 5.04 -17.83 -18.02
CA ASP A 536 3.83 -17.34 -18.65
C ASP A 536 2.66 -17.47 -17.66
N LYS A 537 2.27 -16.36 -17.01
CA LYS A 537 1.27 -16.29 -15.94
C LYS A 537 -0.18 -16.54 -16.39
N THR A 538 -0.45 -17.60 -17.15
CA THR A 538 -1.81 -18.07 -17.43
C THR A 538 -2.21 -19.10 -16.38
N HIS A 539 -2.53 -18.68 -15.16
CA HIS A 539 -3.15 -19.59 -14.20
C HIS A 539 -4.65 -19.66 -14.46
N THR A 540 -5.16 -20.85 -14.78
CA THR A 540 -6.57 -21.19 -14.54
C THR A 540 -6.77 -21.21 -13.03
N THR A 541 -7.40 -20.18 -12.48
CA THR A 541 -7.62 -20.03 -11.04
C THR A 541 -8.74 -20.97 -10.59
N ASP A 542 -8.40 -21.99 -9.79
CA ASP A 542 -9.39 -22.67 -8.95
C ASP A 542 -10.01 -21.62 -8.01
N PRO A 543 -11.33 -21.37 -8.09
CA PRO A 543 -12.00 -20.35 -7.29
C PRO A 543 -11.90 -20.58 -5.77
N TYR A 544 -11.61 -21.81 -5.32
CA TYR A 544 -11.38 -22.15 -3.91
C TYR A 544 -9.96 -21.82 -3.43
N LEU A 545 -9.02 -21.57 -4.35
CA LEU A 545 -7.63 -21.23 -4.03
C LEU A 545 -7.36 -19.71 -4.11
N GLU A 546 -8.41 -18.90 -4.23
CA GLU A 546 -8.31 -17.45 -4.26
C GLU A 546 -7.84 -16.89 -2.91
N LYS A 547 -6.78 -16.08 -2.94
CA LYS A 547 -6.11 -15.60 -1.73
C LYS A 547 -7.04 -14.74 -0.87
N GLY A 548 -7.33 -15.21 0.34
CA GLY A 548 -8.14 -14.48 1.33
C GLY A 548 -9.63 -14.81 1.32
N ARG A 549 -10.08 -15.69 0.42
CA ARG A 549 -11.45 -16.21 0.43
C ARG A 549 -11.64 -17.22 1.58
N PRO A 550 -12.68 -17.08 2.41
CA PRO A 550 -12.99 -18.04 3.48
C PRO A 550 -13.72 -19.26 2.91
N ILE A 551 -13.11 -20.45 2.99
CA ILE A 551 -13.62 -21.64 2.30
C ILE A 551 -14.23 -22.72 3.20
N PHE A 552 -14.13 -22.59 4.53
CA PHE A 552 -14.45 -23.69 5.46
C PHE A 552 -15.83 -24.30 5.24
N TRP A 553 -16.85 -23.47 5.04
CA TRP A 553 -18.23 -23.93 4.81
C TRP A 553 -18.52 -24.26 3.34
N GLU A 554 -17.71 -23.75 2.42
CA GLU A 554 -17.90 -23.98 0.98
C GLU A 554 -17.39 -25.37 0.57
N ILE A 555 -16.33 -25.86 1.22
CA ILE A 555 -15.70 -27.16 0.92
C ILE A 555 -16.66 -28.33 1.05
N GLY A 556 -17.59 -28.27 2.00
CA GLY A 556 -18.64 -29.28 2.14
C GLY A 556 -19.42 -29.51 0.84
N HIS A 557 -19.50 -28.51 -0.06
CA HIS A 557 -20.26 -28.57 -1.30
C HIS A 557 -19.47 -29.13 -2.50
N LEU A 558 -18.20 -29.51 -2.32
CA LEU A 558 -17.40 -30.12 -3.39
C LEU A 558 -17.94 -31.50 -3.82
N GLY A 559 -18.65 -32.18 -2.93
CA GLY A 559 -19.28 -33.48 -3.21
C GLY A 559 -18.28 -34.51 -3.72
N GLU A 560 -18.62 -35.17 -4.84
CA GLU A 560 -17.77 -36.18 -5.51
C GLU A 560 -16.37 -35.67 -5.90
N LYS A 561 -16.20 -34.34 -6.06
CA LYS A 561 -14.90 -33.75 -6.43
C LYS A 561 -13.96 -33.60 -5.24
N TYR A 562 -14.45 -33.74 -4.01
CA TYR A 562 -13.67 -33.47 -2.81
C TYR A 562 -12.43 -34.36 -2.69
N TRP A 563 -12.60 -35.67 -2.90
CA TRP A 563 -11.54 -36.64 -2.68
C TRP A 563 -10.36 -36.46 -3.65
N SER A 564 -10.63 -36.17 -4.91
CA SER A 564 -9.57 -35.83 -5.87
C SER A 564 -8.97 -34.45 -5.62
N TRP A 565 -9.80 -33.46 -5.26
CA TRP A 565 -9.36 -32.09 -5.00
C TRP A 565 -8.42 -31.98 -3.80
N ILE A 566 -8.64 -32.77 -2.74
CA ILE A 566 -7.86 -32.69 -1.51
C ILE A 566 -6.46 -33.28 -1.65
N HIS A 567 -6.31 -34.32 -2.47
CA HIS A 567 -5.03 -34.97 -2.80
C HIS A 567 -4.31 -34.29 -3.98
N GLN A 568 -4.72 -33.08 -4.36
CA GLN A 568 -3.99 -32.20 -5.26
C GLN A 568 -3.38 -31.05 -4.47
N PRO A 569 -2.12 -31.18 -4.00
CA PRO A 569 -1.52 -30.23 -3.09
C PRO A 569 -1.35 -28.85 -3.72
N TYR A 570 -1.58 -27.82 -2.92
CA TYR A 570 -1.49 -26.42 -3.27
C TYR A 570 -0.39 -25.75 -2.46
N ASP A 571 0.54 -25.07 -3.14
CA ASP A 571 1.64 -24.36 -2.49
C ASP A 571 1.23 -22.93 -2.07
N GLY A 572 0.35 -22.87 -1.08
CA GLY A 572 -0.12 -21.64 -0.46
C GLY A 572 -0.84 -21.91 0.86
N THR A 573 -1.37 -20.85 1.48
CA THR A 573 -2.18 -20.97 2.70
C THR A 573 -3.64 -20.68 2.37
N LEU A 574 -4.55 -21.52 2.83
CA LEU A 574 -5.99 -21.28 2.67
C LEU A 574 -6.54 -20.46 3.85
N ARG A 575 -7.54 -19.61 3.60
CA ARG A 575 -8.26 -18.95 4.70
C ARG A 575 -9.51 -19.75 5.01
N LEU A 576 -9.69 -20.16 6.26
CA LEU A 576 -10.83 -20.98 6.66
C LEU A 576 -12.04 -20.11 6.98
N PHE A 577 -11.84 -19.07 7.80
CA PHE A 577 -12.93 -18.28 8.35
C PHE A 577 -12.87 -16.82 7.91
N LYS A 578 -14.03 -16.19 7.73
CA LYS A 578 -14.10 -14.74 7.48
C LYS A 578 -13.59 -13.93 8.68
N SER A 579 -13.82 -14.42 9.90
CA SER A 579 -13.36 -13.77 11.15
C SER A 579 -11.87 -14.00 11.37
N ASP A 580 -11.11 -12.92 11.59
CA ASP A 580 -9.69 -13.00 11.96
C ASP A 580 -9.46 -13.71 13.31
N PHE A 581 -10.42 -13.60 14.23
CA PHE A 581 -10.33 -14.29 15.51
C PHE A 581 -10.44 -15.82 15.33
N MET A 582 -11.45 -16.27 14.59
CA MET A 582 -11.62 -17.70 14.28
C MET A 582 -10.44 -18.24 13.47
N GLU A 583 -9.95 -17.47 12.49
CA GLU A 583 -8.78 -17.82 11.70
C GLU A 583 -7.53 -18.02 12.57
N LYS A 584 -7.29 -17.14 13.56
CA LYS A 584 -6.17 -17.29 14.50
C LYS A 584 -6.26 -18.58 15.32
N LEU A 585 -7.45 -19.01 15.73
CA LEU A 585 -7.63 -20.25 16.50
C LEU A 585 -7.31 -21.52 15.70
N THR A 586 -7.28 -21.43 14.37
CA THR A 586 -6.90 -22.55 13.50
C THR A 586 -5.40 -22.66 13.28
N ARG A 587 -4.60 -21.70 13.76
CA ARG A 587 -3.16 -21.61 13.51
C ARG A 587 -2.39 -21.88 14.80
N THR A 588 -1.55 -22.90 14.80
CA THR A 588 -0.72 -23.31 15.92
C THR A 588 0.72 -23.49 15.46
N SER A 589 1.63 -22.67 15.98
CA SER A 589 3.06 -22.85 15.75
C SER A 589 3.57 -24.09 16.49
N TRP A 590 4.46 -24.86 15.86
CA TRP A 590 4.94 -26.15 16.37
C TRP A 590 5.45 -26.12 17.82
N TYR A 591 6.14 -25.05 18.23
CA TYR A 591 6.74 -24.94 19.57
C TYR A 591 5.71 -24.82 20.69
N MET A 592 4.44 -24.53 20.37
CA MET A 592 3.35 -24.51 21.35
C MET A 592 3.07 -25.91 21.91
N ILE A 593 3.25 -26.96 21.10
CA ILE A 593 3.01 -28.35 21.51
C ILE A 593 3.96 -28.76 22.65
N PRO A 594 5.30 -28.73 22.50
CA PRO A 594 6.18 -29.03 23.62
C PRO A 594 6.05 -28.00 24.74
N GLY A 595 5.81 -26.71 24.43
CA GLY A 595 5.66 -25.67 25.46
C GLY A 595 4.49 -25.92 26.42
N ILE A 596 3.36 -26.43 25.94
CA ILE A 596 2.18 -26.72 26.75
C ILE A 596 2.25 -28.10 27.39
N TRP A 597 2.62 -29.13 26.62
CA TRP A 597 2.44 -30.51 27.04
C TRP A 597 3.66 -31.11 27.76
N MET A 598 4.89 -30.64 27.50
CA MET A 598 6.06 -31.18 28.22
C MET A 598 6.04 -30.94 29.73
N PRO A 599 5.60 -29.78 30.26
CA PRO A 599 5.45 -29.60 31.70
C PRO A 599 4.57 -30.68 32.35
N LEU A 600 3.49 -31.11 31.67
CA LEU A 600 2.61 -32.18 32.16
C LEU A 600 3.29 -33.55 32.10
N VAL A 601 4.05 -33.84 31.04
CA VAL A 601 4.87 -35.06 30.97
C VAL A 601 5.86 -35.12 32.13
N LEU A 602 6.58 -34.02 32.40
CA LEU A 602 7.55 -33.95 33.49
C LEU A 602 6.88 -34.13 34.86
N LEU A 603 5.73 -33.50 35.08
CA LEU A 603 4.95 -33.62 36.31
C LEU A 603 4.51 -35.07 36.56
N PHE A 604 3.87 -35.70 35.58
CA PHE A 604 3.40 -37.08 35.71
C PHE A 604 4.55 -38.08 35.81
N ALA A 605 5.64 -37.88 35.06
CA ALA A 605 6.83 -38.72 35.19
C ALA A 605 7.42 -38.63 36.60
N PHE A 606 7.54 -37.41 37.17
CA PHE A 606 8.03 -37.20 38.53
C PHE A 606 7.11 -37.86 39.59
N MET A 607 5.81 -37.62 39.51
CA MET A 607 4.83 -38.19 40.43
C MET A 607 4.80 -39.73 40.35
N GLY A 608 4.84 -40.28 39.15
CA GLY A 608 4.87 -41.72 38.91
C GLY A 608 6.14 -42.36 39.45
N PHE A 609 7.29 -41.75 39.15
CA PHE A 609 8.60 -42.23 39.63
C PHE A 609 8.69 -42.26 41.16
N HIS A 610 8.27 -41.18 41.83
CA HIS A 610 8.28 -41.12 43.29
C HIS A 610 7.40 -42.21 43.90
N GLN A 611 6.14 -42.33 43.44
CA GLN A 611 5.21 -43.34 43.97
C GLN A 611 5.66 -44.78 43.67
N MET A 612 6.33 -45.01 42.53
CA MET A 612 6.88 -46.31 42.19
C MET A 612 8.06 -46.70 43.07
N ILE A 613 8.94 -45.75 43.40
CA ILE A 613 10.04 -45.97 44.33
C ILE A 613 9.51 -46.25 45.74
N ASP A 614 8.53 -45.47 46.22
CA ASP A 614 7.95 -45.67 47.55
C ASP A 614 7.33 -47.06 47.70
N ARG A 615 6.73 -47.59 46.63
CA ARG A 615 6.02 -48.87 46.65
C ARG A 615 6.89 -50.10 46.41
N TYR A 616 7.87 -49.99 45.52
CA TYR A 616 8.66 -51.14 45.04
C TYR A 616 10.16 -51.05 45.39
N GLY A 617 10.60 -49.97 46.05
CA GLY A 617 11.99 -49.65 46.32
C GLY A 617 12.70 -49.04 45.11
N VAL A 618 13.85 -48.40 45.35
CA VAL A 618 14.57 -47.59 44.35
C VAL A 618 14.87 -48.35 43.05
N GLN A 619 15.42 -49.56 43.14
CA GLN A 619 15.81 -50.34 41.95
C GLN A 619 14.61 -50.79 41.11
N ARG A 620 13.64 -51.49 41.73
CA ARG A 620 12.48 -52.03 41.00
C ARG A 620 11.53 -50.92 40.57
N GLY A 621 11.28 -49.94 41.43
CA GLY A 621 10.46 -48.76 41.12
C GLY A 621 11.02 -47.95 39.95
N GLY A 622 12.34 -47.74 39.91
CA GLY A 622 13.02 -47.08 38.79
C GLY A 622 12.85 -47.84 37.47
N ILE A 623 13.09 -49.16 37.49
CA ILE A 623 12.92 -50.02 36.30
C ILE A 623 11.47 -50.00 35.80
N TYR A 624 10.49 -50.17 36.69
CA TYR A 624 9.08 -50.16 36.31
C TYR A 624 8.64 -48.81 35.73
N SER A 625 9.13 -47.70 36.30
CA SER A 625 8.82 -46.36 35.79
C SER A 625 9.34 -46.16 34.36
N ILE A 626 10.60 -46.53 34.09
CA ILE A 626 11.20 -46.43 32.76
C ILE A 626 10.49 -47.36 31.77
N ALA A 627 10.21 -48.60 32.16
CA ALA A 627 9.54 -49.57 31.32
C ALA A 627 8.12 -49.11 30.94
N LEU A 628 7.35 -48.59 31.90
CA LEU A 628 6.00 -48.07 31.64
C LEU A 628 6.02 -46.80 30.78
N PHE A 629 6.99 -45.91 31.00
CA PHE A 629 7.16 -44.74 30.14
C PHE A 629 7.46 -45.16 28.69
N ALA A 630 8.43 -46.05 28.50
CA ALA A 630 8.77 -46.57 27.17
C ALA A 630 7.60 -47.29 26.50
N LEU A 631 6.85 -48.10 27.26
CA LEU A 631 5.62 -48.75 26.79
C LEU A 631 4.57 -47.72 26.37
N GLY A 632 4.37 -46.66 27.16
CA GLY A 632 3.47 -45.56 26.83
C GLY A 632 3.83 -44.89 25.50
N SER A 633 5.11 -44.57 25.31
CA SER A 633 5.60 -43.98 24.05
C SER A 633 5.43 -44.93 22.87
N LEU A 634 5.68 -46.23 23.04
CA LEU A 634 5.46 -47.23 22.00
C LEU A 634 3.97 -47.37 21.65
N VAL A 635 3.08 -47.42 22.65
CA VAL A 635 1.63 -47.48 22.43
C VAL A 635 1.12 -46.24 21.71
N TRP A 636 1.71 -45.06 21.95
CA TRP A 636 1.40 -43.88 21.16
C TRP A 636 1.67 -44.10 19.67
N THR A 637 2.81 -44.68 19.29
CA THR A 637 3.12 -44.90 17.87
C THR A 637 2.11 -45.81 17.16
N LEU A 638 1.52 -46.77 17.88
CA LEU A 638 0.42 -47.59 17.35
C LEU A 638 -0.86 -46.77 17.21
N LEU A 639 -1.18 -45.97 18.24
CA LEU A 639 -2.37 -45.12 18.22
C LEU A 639 -2.30 -44.07 17.10
N GLU A 640 -1.14 -43.46 16.90
CA GLU A 640 -0.84 -42.58 15.77
C GLU A 640 -1.16 -43.28 14.45
N TYR A 641 -0.61 -44.47 14.21
CA TYR A 641 -0.87 -45.24 12.99
C TYR A 641 -2.37 -45.51 12.79
N VAL A 642 -3.07 -45.94 13.85
CA VAL A 642 -4.51 -46.22 13.80
C VAL A 642 -5.31 -44.94 13.50
N LEU A 643 -4.99 -43.82 14.16
CA LEU A 643 -5.65 -42.54 13.93
C LEU A 643 -5.38 -42.05 12.51
N HIS A 644 -4.13 -42.11 12.04
CA HIS A 644 -3.77 -41.62 10.71
C HIS A 644 -4.49 -42.42 9.62
N LYS A 645 -4.48 -43.75 9.70
CA LYS A 645 -5.16 -44.61 8.72
C LYS A 645 -6.68 -44.55 8.79
N TYR A 646 -7.27 -44.74 9.98
CA TYR A 646 -8.70 -44.98 10.11
C TYR A 646 -9.53 -43.76 10.50
N ALA A 647 -8.91 -42.72 11.05
CA ALA A 647 -9.62 -41.48 11.39
C ALA A 647 -9.29 -40.35 10.42
N PHE A 648 -8.01 -40.15 10.11
CA PHE A 648 -7.54 -39.04 9.28
C PHE A 648 -7.65 -39.33 7.78
N HIS A 649 -7.50 -40.59 7.36
CA HIS A 649 -7.71 -41.07 5.98
C HIS A 649 -9.04 -41.80 5.77
N TRP A 650 -10.01 -41.56 6.64
CA TRP A 650 -11.37 -42.05 6.40
C TRP A 650 -12.03 -41.27 5.27
N GLU A 651 -12.45 -41.98 4.21
CA GLU A 651 -13.15 -41.37 3.08
C GLU A 651 -14.57 -40.91 3.48
N PRO A 652 -14.85 -39.60 3.48
CA PRO A 652 -16.17 -39.11 3.86
C PRO A 652 -17.19 -39.38 2.75
N ASN A 653 -18.45 -39.59 3.12
CA ASN A 653 -19.53 -39.75 2.15
C ASN A 653 -19.66 -38.47 1.30
N PRO A 654 -19.54 -38.55 -0.05
CA PRO A 654 -19.58 -37.39 -0.93
C PRO A 654 -20.92 -36.63 -0.88
N LYS A 655 -21.99 -37.26 -0.38
CA LYS A 655 -23.31 -36.63 -0.19
C LYS A 655 -23.46 -35.91 1.15
N SER A 656 -22.49 -36.05 2.06
CA SER A 656 -22.56 -35.45 3.40
C SER A 656 -21.62 -34.27 3.54
N HIS A 657 -22.18 -33.05 3.41
CA HIS A 657 -21.45 -31.80 3.62
C HIS A 657 -20.73 -31.74 4.97
N ALA A 658 -21.35 -32.29 6.03
CA ALA A 658 -20.79 -32.31 7.37
C ALA A 658 -19.57 -33.23 7.46
N GLN A 659 -19.62 -34.42 6.86
CA GLN A 659 -18.49 -35.36 6.87
C GLN A 659 -17.29 -34.80 6.07
N ILE A 660 -17.55 -34.20 4.91
CA ILE A 660 -16.52 -33.55 4.09
C ILE A 660 -15.85 -32.42 4.88
N THR A 661 -16.64 -31.54 5.48
CA THR A 661 -16.12 -30.40 6.27
C THR A 661 -15.33 -30.87 7.48
N PHE A 662 -15.80 -31.92 8.16
CA PHE A 662 -15.11 -32.51 9.31
C PHE A 662 -13.77 -33.15 8.92
N HIS A 663 -13.74 -33.98 7.88
CA HIS A 663 -12.50 -34.55 7.36
C HIS A 663 -11.51 -33.45 6.97
N PHE A 664 -12.00 -32.41 6.29
CA PHE A 664 -11.18 -31.29 5.87
C PHE A 664 -10.52 -30.58 7.05
N ALA A 665 -11.28 -30.32 8.11
CA ALA A 665 -10.80 -29.67 9.33
C ALA A 665 -9.77 -30.52 10.10
N MET A 666 -9.94 -31.85 10.09
CA MET A 666 -9.08 -32.78 10.84
C MET A 666 -7.74 -33.04 10.15
N HIS A 667 -7.76 -33.34 8.85
CA HIS A 667 -6.56 -33.74 8.11
C HIS A 667 -6.54 -33.34 6.64
N GLY A 668 -7.71 -33.11 6.01
CA GLY A 668 -7.75 -32.73 4.59
C GLY A 668 -6.99 -31.42 4.30
N ILE A 669 -7.09 -30.41 5.17
CA ILE A 669 -6.34 -29.16 5.00
C ILE A 669 -4.82 -29.38 4.95
N HIS A 670 -4.33 -30.38 5.68
CA HIS A 670 -2.92 -30.72 5.70
C HIS A 670 -2.49 -31.32 4.35
N HIS A 671 -3.26 -32.26 3.78
CA HIS A 671 -2.99 -32.77 2.41
C HIS A 671 -3.11 -31.71 1.34
N LYS A 672 -4.07 -30.78 1.48
CA LYS A 672 -4.26 -29.71 0.52
C LYS A 672 -3.16 -28.66 0.58
N THR A 673 -2.68 -28.33 1.78
CA THR A 673 -1.64 -27.32 2.00
C THR A 673 -0.52 -27.86 2.88
N PRO A 674 0.24 -28.86 2.40
CA PRO A 674 1.23 -29.58 3.22
C PRO A 674 2.43 -28.73 3.62
N MET A 675 2.55 -27.52 3.08
CA MET A 675 3.60 -26.56 3.42
C MET A 675 3.11 -25.40 4.30
N ASP A 676 1.83 -25.39 4.74
CA ASP A 676 1.29 -24.41 5.69
C ASP A 676 1.74 -24.74 7.13
N GLY A 677 2.90 -24.21 7.52
CA GLY A 677 3.55 -24.52 8.80
C GLY A 677 2.74 -24.16 10.05
N ASP A 678 1.74 -23.28 9.93
CA ASP A 678 0.86 -22.93 11.06
C ASP A 678 -0.26 -23.96 11.27
N ARG A 679 -0.42 -24.95 10.39
CA ARG A 679 -1.51 -25.94 10.41
C ARG A 679 -1.04 -27.38 10.26
N LEU A 680 0.22 -27.63 10.59
CA LEU A 680 0.79 -28.98 10.59
C LEU A 680 0.57 -29.72 11.90
N VAL A 681 0.56 -29.00 13.03
CA VAL A 681 0.37 -29.62 14.36
C VAL A 681 -1.07 -29.49 14.81
N PHE A 682 -1.55 -30.47 15.58
CA PHE A 682 -2.92 -30.47 16.04
C PHE A 682 -3.13 -29.40 17.13
N PRO A 683 -4.09 -28.46 16.99
CA PRO A 683 -4.21 -27.35 17.94
C PRO A 683 -4.50 -27.82 19.39
N PRO A 684 -3.90 -27.18 20.43
CA PRO A 684 -4.05 -27.61 21.82
C PRO A 684 -5.49 -27.62 22.34
N THR A 685 -6.32 -26.67 21.90
CA THR A 685 -7.71 -26.54 22.35
C THR A 685 -8.57 -27.76 22.00
N PRO A 686 -8.66 -28.21 20.73
CA PRO A 686 -9.31 -29.47 20.39
C PRO A 686 -8.57 -30.69 20.96
N ALA A 687 -7.23 -30.66 21.05
CA ALA A 687 -6.44 -31.74 21.64
C ALA A 687 -6.83 -32.04 23.09
N LEU A 688 -7.16 -31.00 23.87
CA LEU A 688 -7.54 -31.12 25.28
C LEU A 688 -8.72 -32.07 25.49
N PHE A 689 -9.72 -32.07 24.59
CA PHE A 689 -10.89 -32.95 24.71
C PHE A 689 -10.52 -34.41 24.48
N ILE A 690 -9.66 -34.68 23.50
CA ILE A 690 -9.16 -36.03 23.20
C ILE A 690 -8.28 -36.52 24.36
N ILE A 691 -7.39 -35.67 24.86
CA ILE A 691 -6.53 -35.97 26.01
C ILE A 691 -7.37 -36.24 27.26
N ALA A 692 -8.39 -35.42 27.53
CA ALA A 692 -9.29 -35.60 28.67
C ALA A 692 -10.07 -36.92 28.59
N PHE A 693 -10.57 -37.28 27.40
CA PHE A 693 -11.21 -38.58 27.18
C PHE A 693 -10.28 -39.74 27.53
N PHE A 694 -9.05 -39.75 26.99
CA PHE A 694 -8.08 -40.80 27.31
C PHE A 694 -7.65 -40.78 28.78
N TYR A 695 -7.52 -39.60 29.40
CA TYR A 695 -7.25 -39.46 30.83
C TYR A 695 -8.31 -40.18 31.67
N LEU A 696 -9.60 -39.93 31.39
CA LEU A 696 -10.71 -40.58 32.10
C LEU A 696 -10.73 -42.09 31.91
N VAL A 697 -10.54 -42.54 30.67
CA VAL A 697 -10.46 -43.98 30.35
C VAL A 697 -9.33 -44.63 31.16
N TYR A 698 -8.11 -44.11 31.07
CA TYR A 698 -6.95 -44.75 31.71
C TYR A 698 -6.98 -44.69 33.23
N THR A 699 -7.41 -43.58 33.81
CA THR A 699 -7.52 -43.46 35.28
C THR A 699 -8.61 -44.35 35.87
N SER A 700 -9.56 -44.80 35.03
CA SER A 700 -10.59 -45.76 35.43
C SER A 700 -10.12 -47.22 35.36
N ILE A 701 -9.09 -47.53 34.55
CA ILE A 701 -8.60 -48.91 34.34
C ILE A 701 -7.20 -49.18 34.92
N LEU A 702 -6.37 -48.15 35.14
CA LEU A 702 -5.00 -48.27 35.64
C LEU A 702 -4.88 -47.66 37.04
N PRO A 703 -4.09 -48.27 37.95
CA PRO A 703 -3.71 -47.62 39.19
C PRO A 703 -2.98 -46.30 38.92
N TRP A 704 -3.21 -45.29 39.76
CA TRP A 704 -2.70 -43.92 39.56
C TRP A 704 -1.19 -43.84 39.26
N HIS A 705 -0.35 -44.52 40.03
CA HIS A 705 1.11 -44.54 39.83
C HIS A 705 1.53 -45.18 38.49
N VAL A 706 0.81 -46.20 38.03
CA VAL A 706 1.02 -46.83 36.72
C VAL A 706 0.60 -45.86 35.62
N PHE A 707 -0.56 -45.23 35.76
CA PHE A 707 -1.04 -44.21 34.83
C PHE A 707 -0.07 -43.02 34.74
N CYS A 708 0.48 -42.52 35.85
CA CYS A 708 1.43 -41.42 35.83
C CYS A 708 2.66 -41.75 34.95
N CYS A 709 3.25 -42.94 35.09
CA CYS A 709 4.40 -43.34 34.28
C CYS A 709 4.02 -43.61 32.81
N PHE A 710 2.99 -44.43 32.60
CA PHE A 710 2.52 -44.83 31.27
C PHE A 710 1.95 -43.65 30.48
N GLY A 711 1.10 -42.86 31.11
CA GLY A 711 0.46 -41.67 30.56
C GLY A 711 1.47 -40.57 30.22
N ALA A 712 2.49 -40.36 31.06
CA ALA A 712 3.61 -39.46 30.72
C ALA A 712 4.34 -39.94 29.46
N GLY A 713 4.65 -41.23 29.36
CA GLY A 713 5.28 -41.82 28.18
C GLY A 713 4.42 -41.70 26.91
N LYS A 714 3.11 -41.92 27.03
CA LYS A 714 2.17 -41.78 25.91
C LYS A 714 2.05 -40.34 25.44
N LEU A 715 1.91 -39.38 26.36
CA LEU A 715 1.86 -37.95 26.04
C LEU A 715 3.19 -37.46 25.43
N PHE A 716 4.32 -37.97 25.91
CA PHE A 716 5.63 -37.72 25.28
C PHE A 716 5.67 -38.24 23.83
N GLY A 717 5.14 -39.44 23.59
CA GLY A 717 5.01 -40.00 22.24
C GLY A 717 4.24 -39.07 21.30
N TYR A 718 3.13 -38.48 21.76
CA TYR A 718 2.36 -37.47 21.02
C TYR A 718 3.18 -36.24 20.67
N ILE A 719 3.88 -35.66 21.65
CA ILE A 719 4.73 -34.48 21.42
C ILE A 719 5.83 -34.79 20.41
N ALA A 720 6.46 -35.96 20.54
CA ALA A 720 7.49 -36.42 19.62
C ALA A 720 6.94 -36.58 18.19
N TYR A 721 5.76 -37.19 18.04
CA TYR A 721 5.05 -37.30 16.77
C TYR A 721 4.84 -35.95 16.09
N ASP A 722 4.20 -34.98 16.77
CA ASP A 722 3.91 -33.66 16.18
C ASP A 722 5.20 -32.91 15.80
N CYS A 723 6.24 -33.01 16.63
CA CYS A 723 7.55 -32.39 16.34
C CYS A 723 8.27 -33.07 15.17
N ILE A 724 8.23 -34.41 15.09
CA ILE A 724 8.78 -35.17 13.97
C ILE A 724 8.04 -34.79 12.70
N HIS A 725 6.71 -34.81 12.71
CA HIS A 725 5.86 -34.46 11.58
C HIS A 725 6.21 -33.07 11.04
N TYR A 726 6.23 -32.05 11.91
CA TYR A 726 6.66 -30.71 11.54
C TYR A 726 8.07 -30.67 10.94
N TYR A 727 9.02 -31.40 11.55
CA TYR A 727 10.40 -31.48 11.07
C TYR A 727 10.51 -32.20 9.73
N LEU A 728 9.66 -33.19 9.43
CA LEU A 728 9.65 -33.84 8.13
C LEU A 728 9.25 -32.84 7.03
N HIS A 729 8.25 -31.97 7.25
CA HIS A 729 7.86 -30.95 6.27
C HIS A 729 8.90 -29.82 6.13
N HIS A 730 9.34 -29.23 7.24
CA HIS A 730 10.15 -28.00 7.21
C HIS A 730 11.64 -28.18 7.47
N GLY A 731 12.05 -29.30 8.06
CA GLY A 731 13.44 -29.62 8.35
C GLY A 731 14.22 -30.11 7.13
N GLN A 732 15.54 -30.12 7.26
CA GLN A 732 16.47 -30.71 6.30
C GLN A 732 17.28 -31.81 6.98
N PRO A 733 16.73 -33.04 7.08
CA PRO A 733 17.46 -34.17 7.65
C PRO A 733 18.74 -34.47 6.87
N ALA A 734 19.78 -34.93 7.56
CA ALA A 734 21.01 -35.37 6.92
C ALA A 734 20.72 -36.50 5.90
N VAL A 735 21.29 -36.40 4.69
CA VAL A 735 21.06 -37.35 3.60
C VAL A 735 21.45 -38.76 4.06
N LYS A 736 20.64 -39.77 3.71
CA LYS A 736 20.76 -41.19 4.14
C LYS A 736 20.49 -41.47 5.63
N SER A 737 20.12 -40.48 6.43
CA SER A 737 19.64 -40.74 7.80
C SER A 737 18.26 -41.40 7.81
N ASN A 738 17.90 -42.07 8.90
CA ASN A 738 16.54 -42.60 9.09
C ASN A 738 15.47 -41.48 8.98
N MET A 739 15.79 -40.27 9.45
CA MET A 739 14.89 -39.12 9.34
C MET A 739 14.75 -38.60 7.91
N HIS A 740 15.80 -38.70 7.10
CA HIS A 740 15.71 -38.43 5.65
C HIS A 740 14.85 -39.46 4.94
N TYR A 741 15.01 -40.75 5.27
CA TYR A 741 14.13 -41.81 4.77
C TYR A 741 12.66 -41.52 5.08
N ARG A 742 12.36 -41.20 6.34
CA ARG A 742 11.01 -40.87 6.79
C ARG A 742 10.46 -39.63 6.11
N LYS A 743 11.28 -38.60 5.87
CA LYS A 743 10.87 -37.42 5.12
C LYS A 743 10.39 -37.81 3.73
N VAL A 744 11.19 -38.57 2.99
CA VAL A 744 10.81 -39.01 1.64
C VAL A 744 9.57 -39.89 1.67
N TYR A 745 9.52 -40.86 2.60
CA TYR A 745 8.38 -41.76 2.77
C TYR A 745 7.08 -40.99 3.04
N HIS A 746 7.11 -40.01 3.94
CA HIS A 746 5.95 -39.19 4.26
C HIS A 746 5.58 -38.18 3.14
N HIS A 747 6.55 -37.64 2.40
CA HIS A 747 6.23 -36.82 1.23
C HIS A 747 5.57 -37.67 0.14
N ASN A 748 6.03 -38.90 -0.08
CA ASN A 748 5.37 -39.80 -1.03
C ASN A 748 3.93 -40.08 -0.64
N HIS A 749 3.62 -40.19 0.66
CA HIS A 749 2.25 -40.26 1.14
C HIS A 749 1.39 -39.03 0.73
N HIS A 750 1.93 -37.81 0.78
CA HIS A 750 1.18 -36.61 0.34
C HIS A 750 1.06 -36.44 -1.17
N PHE A 751 2.12 -36.81 -1.90
CA PHE A 751 2.27 -36.43 -3.31
C PHE A 751 2.07 -37.58 -4.28
N LYS A 752 2.14 -38.84 -3.84
CA LYS A 752 2.19 -40.00 -4.71
C LYS A 752 1.19 -41.09 -4.32
N ASP A 753 1.32 -41.64 -3.11
CA ASP A 753 0.60 -42.83 -2.66
C ASP A 753 -0.15 -42.52 -1.35
N PHE A 754 -1.28 -41.78 -1.44
CA PHE A 754 -2.03 -41.27 -0.27
C PHE A 754 -2.78 -42.35 0.53
N ASP A 755 -2.85 -43.57 0.02
CA ASP A 755 -3.53 -44.73 0.59
C ASP A 755 -2.58 -45.70 1.34
N VAL A 756 -1.29 -45.37 1.43
CA VAL A 756 -0.25 -46.17 2.12
C VAL A 756 0.73 -45.26 2.88
N GLY A 757 1.56 -45.84 3.75
CA GLY A 757 2.60 -45.10 4.48
C GLY A 757 2.08 -44.20 5.61
N PHE A 758 1.30 -44.77 6.52
CA PHE A 758 0.63 -44.03 7.60
C PHE A 758 1.53 -43.79 8.82
N GLY A 759 2.64 -44.50 8.98
CA GLY A 759 3.55 -44.32 10.10
C GLY A 759 4.48 -43.11 9.97
N ILE A 760 4.31 -42.10 10.83
CA ILE A 760 5.13 -40.87 10.83
C ILE A 760 6.28 -40.98 11.84
N SER A 761 5.98 -41.37 13.08
CA SER A 761 6.97 -41.59 14.14
C SER A 761 7.71 -42.91 14.00
N THR A 762 7.19 -43.87 13.24
CA THR A 762 7.84 -45.15 12.92
C THR A 762 7.08 -45.86 11.81
N ASN A 763 7.80 -46.57 10.95
CA ASN A 763 7.24 -47.42 9.89
C ASN A 763 6.97 -48.87 10.36
N LEU A 764 7.20 -49.17 11.64
CA LEU A 764 6.98 -50.52 12.20
C LEU A 764 5.57 -51.02 11.94
N TRP A 765 4.56 -50.17 12.13
CA TRP A 765 3.15 -50.54 11.99
C TRP A 765 2.75 -50.70 10.54
N ASP A 766 3.30 -49.90 9.62
CA ASP A 766 3.10 -50.11 8.19
C ASP A 766 3.57 -51.50 7.74
N TYR A 767 4.73 -51.96 8.24
CA TYR A 767 5.23 -53.31 7.96
C TYR A 767 4.34 -54.41 8.56
N ILE A 768 3.91 -54.24 9.81
CA ILE A 768 3.05 -55.21 10.50
C ILE A 768 1.69 -55.36 9.81
N PHE A 769 1.14 -54.27 9.28
CA PHE A 769 -0.19 -54.22 8.66
C PHE A 769 -0.16 -54.20 7.13
N SER A 770 1.01 -54.38 6.52
CA SER A 770 1.23 -54.40 5.07
C SER A 770 0.68 -53.17 4.33
N THR A 771 0.97 -51.97 4.86
CA THR A 771 0.66 -50.67 4.25
C THR A 771 1.92 -49.90 3.89
N GLU A 772 2.98 -50.59 3.46
CA GLU A 772 4.22 -49.94 3.09
C GLU A 772 4.08 -49.09 1.82
N GLY A 773 4.43 -47.80 1.93
CA GLY A 773 4.49 -46.89 0.80
C GLY A 773 5.82 -46.89 0.06
N SER A 774 5.92 -46.06 -0.99
CA SER A 774 7.18 -45.86 -1.69
C SER A 774 8.24 -45.22 -0.78
N GLY A 775 9.36 -45.90 -0.54
CA GLY A 775 10.56 -45.33 0.09
C GLY A 775 11.51 -44.65 -0.91
N PRO A 776 12.54 -43.92 -0.45
CA PRO A 776 13.65 -43.52 -1.31
C PRO A 776 14.33 -44.77 -1.90
N LEU A 777 14.47 -44.79 -3.24
CA LEU A 777 15.21 -45.81 -3.99
C LEU A 777 16.73 -45.67 -3.79
#